data_AF-A0A091RUS6-F1
#
_entry.id   AF-A0A091RUS6-F1
#
_cell.length_a   1.000
_cell.length_b   1.000
_cell.length_c   1.000
_cell.angle_alpha   90.00
_cell.angle_beta   90.00
_cell.angle_gamma   90.00
#
_symmetry.space_group_name_H-M   'P 1'
#
loop_
_entity.id
_entity.type
_entity.pdbx_description
1 polymer ?
#
loop_
_entity_poly.entity_id
_entity_poly.type
_entity_poly.pdbx_seq_one_letter_code
_entity_poly.pdbx_strand_id
1 'polypeptide(L)'
;MADLFNNLLVLLFVSQNICLGFRRPPSVFKRYKDTTRSFSSEYLGSDQPVISLGLSDFALDIRMPGVTPKQSDTYLCMSVPLPIDDEAYVVDFKPHASMDTVHHMLLFGCNEPSSTENYWDCDEGTCKDKSNILYAWARNAPPTRLPKGVGFRVGGETGGRFFVLQVHYGDISAFRDKHKDCSGVSLHLTHQKQPLIAGMYLMMSVNTVIPPGEKAVDADIACHYKRFPMHLFAYRVHTHRLGKVVSGYRVRNGQWTLIGRQSPQLPQAFYPVERLVDVSYDDILAARCVFSGEGRTTETHIGGTANDEMCNFYIMYYMEAKHAVSYMTCTQNANPEMFRNIPQEANVPIPIMSDMLKMTHGHHEETKDSDKSSLLQQVKKEEEEILEQGDFYSLLSKLLGEREDVVHVYKHNPTEKAESDLVAEIANVVQKKDLAREITNHDERDSTNLVRDRIQSEHGEESWEKEHTGDFHIEEAVEWPGLDLKLGQVSGLALDAENNLVIFHRGDHVWDENSFDSTFVYQQRGLGPIDQNTILVLNPNNAKLLHSLGKSLFYLPHGLSMDKNGNYWVTDVALHQVFKLGPDSKEPLLTLGIALQPGSDKNHFCQPTDVAVDPNTGSIYVSDGYCNSRIIQFSPNGLYVMQWGEETSLGRAKPGQFHIPHSLALIPDFSQLCVADRENSRIQCFRLETGEFIREIKHKSFGRELFAVSYVPGLLFAVNGMPYPGESEPVQGFVMNFSTGEIIDTFTPLRKRFEMPHDVVASEDKTVFVGDVHARAVWKFASTEKMEHRSVKKAGIEVQEIKESETIVEGRLKNNPESTDPVKKQEKQHLVQQHTSTGVSFVLITTLLIIPVGVLLAILLFIRWRKTTVCGGDGEHKLHSSSGIILGRLRGKGSGGLNLGNFFASHKSYSRKGFDRVSTEGSDQEKDEDEGTDSEEECSPPPPPAPSSS
;
A
#
# COMPACT_ATOMS: atom_id res chain seq x y z
N MET A 1 67.40 4.53 -29.11
CA MET A 1 67.48 3.11 -29.51
C MET A 1 66.20 2.50 -28.99
N ALA A 2 65.21 2.21 -29.83
CA ALA A 2 65.21 1.14 -30.86
C ALA A 2 65.16 -0.22 -30.15
N ASP A 3 64.08 -1.00 -30.26
CA ASP A 3 63.49 -1.59 -31.48
C ASP A 3 64.53 -2.32 -32.33
N LEU A 4 64.64 -3.64 -32.15
CA LEU A 4 64.43 -4.63 -33.22
C LEU A 4 64.57 -6.07 -32.67
N PHE A 5 63.61 -6.93 -33.04
CA PHE A 5 63.75 -8.33 -33.48
C PHE A 5 62.34 -8.97 -33.44
N ASN A 6 61.45 -8.57 -34.34
CA ASN A 6 61.14 -9.32 -35.58
C ASN A 6 61.07 -10.84 -35.36
N ASN A 7 59.87 -11.43 -35.30
CA ASN A 7 58.94 -11.70 -36.42
C ASN A 7 59.59 -12.44 -37.61
N LEU A 8 59.23 -13.72 -37.79
CA LEU A 8 58.95 -14.26 -39.11
C LEU A 8 57.93 -15.43 -39.07
N LEU A 9 57.08 -15.43 -40.10
CA LEU A 9 56.11 -16.41 -40.61
C LEU A 9 56.01 -17.80 -39.92
N VAL A 10 54.83 -18.28 -39.48
CA VAL A 10 53.54 -18.58 -40.18
C VAL A 10 53.41 -20.06 -40.58
N LEU A 11 52.16 -20.53 -40.48
CA LEU A 11 51.65 -21.89 -40.73
C LEU A 11 52.16 -22.55 -42.03
N LEU A 12 52.21 -23.89 -42.05
CA LEU A 12 51.17 -24.73 -42.71
C LEU A 12 51.42 -26.25 -42.49
N PHE A 13 50.35 -26.95 -42.09
CA PHE A 13 49.95 -28.32 -42.48
C PHE A 13 50.75 -29.59 -42.08
N VAL A 14 50.00 -30.48 -41.41
CA VAL A 14 49.83 -31.94 -41.72
C VAL A 14 50.98 -32.93 -41.42
N SER A 15 50.74 -33.66 -40.33
CA SER A 15 51.11 -35.06 -39.99
C SER A 15 51.82 -35.96 -41.02
N GLN A 16 52.82 -36.72 -40.53
CA GLN A 16 52.68 -38.14 -40.08
C GLN A 16 53.94 -38.52 -39.24
N ASN A 17 53.91 -39.03 -37.99
CA ASN A 17 53.15 -40.12 -37.32
C ASN A 17 53.90 -41.49 -37.41
N ILE A 18 53.62 -42.45 -36.48
CA ILE A 18 54.29 -43.77 -36.27
C ILE A 18 55.62 -43.63 -35.47
N CYS A 19 55.99 -44.39 -34.42
CA CYS A 19 55.64 -45.71 -33.81
C CYS A 19 55.92 -45.66 -32.27
N LEU A 20 55.49 -46.55 -31.35
CA LEU A 20 54.48 -47.62 -31.30
C LEU A 20 54.21 -48.01 -29.81
N GLY A 21 52.99 -48.46 -29.47
CA GLY A 21 52.68 -49.17 -28.21
C GLY A 21 51.43 -48.62 -27.50
N PHE A 22 50.32 -49.33 -27.32
CA PHE A 22 49.94 -50.67 -27.81
C PHE A 22 48.63 -50.59 -28.67
N ARG A 23 48.18 -51.73 -29.20
CA ARG A 23 47.12 -51.89 -30.24
C ARG A 23 46.20 -53.06 -29.81
N ARG A 24 44.95 -53.31 -30.24
CA ARG A 24 44.07 -52.91 -31.40
C ARG A 24 42.64 -53.56 -31.17
N PRO A 25 41.65 -53.59 -32.11
CA PRO A 25 40.82 -52.52 -32.66
C PRO A 25 39.27 -52.81 -32.52
N PRO A 26 38.37 -52.78 -33.55
CA PRO A 26 37.36 -51.71 -33.63
C PRO A 26 35.91 -52.19 -33.90
N SER A 27 34.96 -51.26 -34.02
CA SER A 27 34.10 -51.05 -35.22
C SER A 27 32.84 -50.23 -34.90
N VAL A 28 32.15 -49.75 -35.94
CA VAL A 28 30.86 -49.06 -35.87
C VAL A 28 29.92 -49.71 -36.89
N PHE A 29 28.72 -50.16 -36.47
CA PHE A 29 27.45 -49.92 -37.21
C PHE A 29 26.19 -50.46 -36.49
N LYS A 30 25.13 -49.62 -36.45
CA LYS A 30 23.67 -49.91 -36.33
C LYS A 30 23.09 -50.61 -35.07
N ARG A 31 22.12 -49.91 -34.43
CA ARG A 31 20.90 -50.34 -33.68
C ARG A 31 21.03 -51.53 -32.69
N TYR A 32 20.54 -51.43 -31.45
CA TYR A 32 19.10 -51.23 -31.12
C TYR A 32 18.86 -50.67 -29.69
N LYS A 33 17.60 -50.67 -29.26
CA LYS A 33 16.96 -50.07 -28.07
C LYS A 33 17.60 -50.28 -26.68
N ASP A 34 17.33 -49.28 -25.82
CA ASP A 34 17.05 -49.31 -24.36
C ASP A 34 18.16 -49.88 -23.42
N THR A 35 18.34 -49.40 -22.17
CA THR A 35 17.41 -48.68 -21.29
C THR A 35 18.03 -47.41 -20.69
N THR A 36 17.32 -46.29 -20.75
CA THR A 36 17.70 -45.06 -20.02
C THR A 36 17.40 -45.19 -18.52
N ARG A 37 18.45 -45.31 -17.70
CA ARG A 37 18.37 -45.03 -16.27
C ARG A 37 18.66 -43.52 -16.09
N SER A 38 17.72 -42.78 -15.53
CA SER A 38 17.88 -41.33 -15.30
C SER A 38 19.05 -41.06 -14.37
N PHE A 39 19.81 -40.00 -14.66
CA PHE A 39 20.79 -39.47 -13.72
C PHE A 39 20.07 -38.75 -12.58
N SER A 40 20.51 -39.01 -11.35
CA SER A 40 20.04 -38.32 -10.14
C SER A 40 20.39 -36.83 -10.19
N SER A 41 19.54 -35.99 -9.59
CA SER A 41 19.83 -34.57 -9.34
C SER A 41 21.25 -34.38 -8.80
N GLU A 42 22.07 -33.59 -9.50
CA GLU A 42 23.45 -33.32 -9.08
C GLU A 42 23.43 -32.45 -7.81
N TYR A 43 23.82 -33.05 -6.69
CA TYR A 43 24.09 -32.34 -5.45
C TYR A 43 25.40 -31.56 -5.61
N LEU A 44 25.29 -30.29 -6.03
CA LEU A 44 26.46 -29.43 -6.28
C LEU A 44 27.08 -28.99 -4.94
N GLY A 45 27.92 -29.86 -4.38
CA GLY A 45 28.65 -29.63 -3.13
C GLY A 45 29.79 -28.64 -3.27
N SER A 46 29.45 -27.37 -3.50
CA SER A 46 30.40 -26.25 -3.58
C SER A 46 29.86 -25.06 -2.78
N ASP A 47 30.62 -24.62 -1.77
CA ASP A 47 30.24 -23.58 -0.80
C ASP A 47 30.21 -22.14 -1.36
N GLN A 48 29.90 -21.97 -2.65
CA GLN A 48 29.80 -20.68 -3.33
C GLN A 48 28.54 -20.66 -4.23
N PRO A 49 27.44 -20.00 -3.81
CA PRO A 49 26.24 -19.85 -4.65
C PRO A 49 26.42 -18.81 -5.78
N VAL A 50 27.57 -18.14 -5.84
CA VAL A 50 27.89 -17.10 -6.82
C VAL A 50 28.94 -17.60 -7.80
N ILE A 51 28.62 -17.57 -9.09
CA ILE A 51 29.51 -17.95 -10.19
C ILE A 51 29.84 -16.70 -11.00
N SER A 52 31.09 -16.24 -11.00
CA SER A 52 31.50 -15.11 -11.85
C SER A 52 31.41 -15.50 -13.33
N LEU A 53 30.73 -14.67 -14.12
CA LEU A 53 30.60 -14.79 -15.58
C LEU A 53 31.46 -13.76 -16.33
N GLY A 54 32.02 -12.78 -15.61
CA GLY A 54 32.91 -11.74 -16.15
C GLY A 54 33.24 -10.68 -15.10
N LEU A 55 33.80 -9.56 -15.56
CA LEU A 55 34.19 -8.42 -14.70
C LEU A 55 33.02 -7.65 -14.09
N SER A 56 31.82 -7.76 -14.66
CA SER A 56 30.60 -7.05 -14.23
C SER A 56 29.40 -7.95 -13.98
N ASP A 57 29.57 -9.26 -14.20
CA ASP A 57 28.47 -10.21 -14.41
C ASP A 57 28.70 -11.48 -13.60
N PHE A 58 27.64 -11.97 -12.97
CA PHE A 58 27.66 -13.19 -12.17
C PHE A 58 26.32 -13.92 -12.25
N ALA A 59 26.35 -15.23 -12.04
CA ALA A 59 25.17 -16.01 -11.74
C ALA A 59 25.01 -16.21 -10.23
N LEU A 60 23.77 -16.24 -9.76
CA LEU A 60 23.39 -16.59 -8.39
C LEU A 60 22.47 -17.81 -8.44
N ASP A 61 22.90 -18.94 -7.86
CA ASP A 61 22.14 -20.19 -7.83
C ASP A 61 21.29 -20.25 -6.53
N ILE A 62 19.97 -20.13 -6.67
CA ILE A 62 19.00 -20.14 -5.56
C ILE A 62 18.27 -21.47 -5.59
N ARG A 63 18.61 -22.38 -4.67
CA ARG A 63 18.13 -23.78 -4.65
C ARG A 63 17.64 -24.19 -3.26
N MET A 64 16.64 -25.06 -3.21
CA MET A 64 16.24 -25.72 -1.97
C MET A 64 17.40 -26.52 -1.35
N PRO A 65 17.59 -26.50 -0.01
CA PRO A 65 18.75 -27.08 0.67
C PRO A 65 18.68 -28.61 0.84
N GLY A 66 18.33 -29.33 -0.23
CA GLY A 66 18.16 -30.78 -0.22
C GLY A 66 16.95 -31.20 0.63
N VAL A 67 15.76 -30.73 0.28
CA VAL A 67 14.52 -30.97 1.06
C VAL A 67 13.88 -32.31 0.69
N THR A 68 13.04 -32.84 1.57
CA THR A 68 12.22 -34.03 1.31
C THR A 68 10.79 -33.77 1.81
N PRO A 69 9.88 -33.30 0.94
CA PRO A 69 8.46 -33.11 1.25
C PRO A 69 7.80 -34.38 1.80
N LYS A 70 6.87 -34.21 2.74
CA LYS A 70 6.22 -35.31 3.48
C LYS A 70 4.74 -35.51 3.11
N GLN A 71 4.11 -34.53 2.49
CA GLN A 71 2.71 -34.53 2.07
C GLN A 71 2.61 -34.03 0.63
N SER A 72 1.57 -34.43 -0.11
CA SER A 72 1.25 -33.80 -1.39
C SER A 72 0.86 -32.33 -1.17
N ASP A 73 0.99 -31.52 -2.21
CA ASP A 73 0.69 -30.07 -2.20
C ASP A 73 1.44 -29.26 -1.12
N THR A 74 2.69 -29.64 -0.79
CA THR A 74 3.54 -28.89 0.18
C THR A 74 4.17 -27.66 -0.49
N TYR A 75 4.11 -26.49 0.16
CA TYR A 75 4.79 -25.26 -0.27
C TYR A 75 5.99 -24.98 0.63
N LEU A 76 7.22 -25.11 0.10
CA LEU A 76 8.44 -24.78 0.84
C LEU A 76 9.02 -23.45 0.36
N CYS A 77 9.45 -22.63 1.31
CA CYS A 77 10.07 -21.33 1.10
C CYS A 77 11.51 -21.32 1.61
N MET A 78 12.42 -20.64 0.91
CA MET A 78 13.80 -20.40 1.37
C MET A 78 14.30 -19.04 0.89
N SER A 79 15.25 -18.44 1.61
CA SER A 79 15.81 -17.11 1.27
C SER A 79 17.31 -17.13 1.02
N VAL A 80 17.76 -16.28 0.10
CA VAL A 80 19.18 -16.01 -0.17
C VAL A 80 19.41 -14.49 -0.17
N PRO A 81 20.34 -13.95 0.63
CA PRO A 81 20.72 -12.54 0.56
C PRO A 81 21.41 -12.23 -0.78
N LEU A 82 21.22 -11.02 -1.29
CA LEU A 82 21.99 -10.52 -2.42
C LEU A 82 23.48 -10.44 -2.01
N PRO A 83 24.43 -10.96 -2.81
CA PRO A 83 25.85 -11.05 -2.41
C PRO A 83 26.60 -9.70 -2.51
N ILE A 84 25.87 -8.60 -2.68
CA ILE A 84 26.34 -7.23 -2.91
C ILE A 84 25.32 -6.25 -2.33
N ASP A 85 25.80 -5.15 -1.75
CA ASP A 85 24.94 -4.05 -1.28
C ASP A 85 24.58 -3.06 -2.40
N ASP A 86 25.40 -2.98 -3.46
CA ASP A 86 25.24 -2.08 -4.60
C ASP A 86 24.06 -2.42 -5.53
N GLU A 87 23.63 -1.44 -6.34
CA GLU A 87 22.61 -1.62 -7.38
C GLU A 87 23.08 -2.62 -8.46
N ALA A 88 22.27 -3.63 -8.73
CA ALA A 88 22.47 -4.59 -9.82
C ALA A 88 21.16 -4.92 -10.56
N TYR A 89 21.28 -5.62 -11.68
CA TYR A 89 20.15 -5.93 -12.57
C TYR A 89 20.08 -7.41 -12.88
N VAL A 90 18.93 -8.04 -12.57
CA VAL A 90 18.63 -9.42 -13.00
C VAL A 90 18.18 -9.38 -14.46
N VAL A 91 18.92 -10.07 -15.34
CA VAL A 91 18.76 -9.99 -16.82
C VAL A 91 18.37 -11.32 -17.48
N ASP A 92 18.51 -12.47 -16.80
CA ASP A 92 17.95 -13.75 -17.25
C ASP A 92 17.61 -14.67 -16.07
N PHE A 93 16.67 -15.60 -16.30
CA PHE A 93 16.16 -16.56 -15.31
C PHE A 93 16.20 -17.98 -15.88
N LYS A 94 16.97 -18.87 -15.23
CA LYS A 94 17.13 -20.26 -15.65
C LYS A 94 16.52 -21.21 -14.61
N PRO A 95 15.34 -21.80 -14.88
CA PRO A 95 14.69 -22.70 -13.93
C PRO A 95 15.40 -24.06 -13.88
N HIS A 96 15.49 -24.61 -12.67
CA HIS A 96 16.09 -25.89 -12.34
C HIS A 96 15.11 -26.67 -11.47
N ALA A 97 14.05 -27.23 -12.07
CA ALA A 97 13.00 -27.97 -11.36
C ALA A 97 13.09 -29.49 -11.62
N SER A 98 12.85 -30.29 -10.59
CA SER A 98 12.56 -31.72 -10.75
C SER A 98 11.19 -31.90 -11.42
N MET A 99 11.21 -32.34 -12.67
CA MET A 99 10.02 -32.45 -13.53
C MET A 99 9.02 -33.52 -13.07
N ASP A 100 9.41 -34.39 -12.14
CA ASP A 100 8.52 -35.41 -11.56
C ASP A 100 7.72 -34.83 -10.38
N THR A 101 8.35 -34.06 -9.47
CA THR A 101 7.76 -33.63 -8.19
C THR A 101 7.32 -32.15 -8.13
N VAL A 102 8.07 -31.23 -8.74
CA VAL A 102 7.78 -29.79 -8.64
C VAL A 102 6.65 -29.39 -9.59
N HIS A 103 5.60 -28.77 -9.05
CA HIS A 103 4.45 -28.30 -9.81
C HIS A 103 4.70 -26.88 -10.35
N HIS A 104 5.11 -25.96 -9.47
CA HIS A 104 5.47 -24.59 -9.82
C HIS A 104 6.54 -24.02 -8.86
N MET A 105 7.20 -22.95 -9.28
CA MET A 105 8.17 -22.19 -8.47
C MET A 105 7.94 -20.69 -8.66
N LEU A 106 7.89 -19.93 -7.58
CA LEU A 106 7.82 -18.47 -7.59
C LEU A 106 9.08 -17.88 -6.96
N LEU A 107 9.55 -16.75 -7.48
CA LEU A 107 10.69 -16.02 -6.92
C LEU A 107 10.28 -14.57 -6.63
N PHE A 108 10.55 -14.13 -5.41
CA PHE A 108 10.24 -12.80 -4.91
C PHE A 108 11.52 -12.05 -4.52
N GLY A 109 11.50 -10.72 -4.63
CA GLY A 109 12.47 -9.82 -4.03
C GLY A 109 11.81 -9.02 -2.88
N CYS A 110 12.43 -9.02 -1.71
CA CYS A 110 11.97 -8.29 -0.53
C CYS A 110 13.15 -7.97 0.41
N ASN A 111 12.89 -7.32 1.55
CA ASN A 111 13.94 -6.91 2.50
C ASN A 111 13.97 -7.73 3.78
N GLU A 112 12.84 -8.31 4.19
CA GLU A 112 12.73 -9.17 5.36
C GLU A 112 11.96 -10.46 5.00
N PRO A 113 12.66 -11.59 4.77
CA PRO A 113 12.05 -12.92 4.69
C PRO A 113 11.23 -13.25 5.96
N SER A 114 10.15 -14.02 5.80
CA SER A 114 9.29 -14.39 6.94
C SER A 114 10.02 -15.17 8.03
N SER A 115 10.91 -16.10 7.63
CA SER A 115 11.76 -16.87 8.55
C SER A 115 13.24 -16.68 8.22
N THR A 116 14.09 -16.96 9.21
CA THR A 116 15.57 -17.01 9.08
C THR A 116 16.10 -18.44 9.04
N GLU A 117 15.22 -19.45 8.95
CA GLU A 117 15.62 -20.85 8.78
C GLU A 117 16.08 -21.16 7.35
N ASN A 118 16.86 -22.24 7.19
CA ASN A 118 17.40 -22.68 5.89
C ASN A 118 16.30 -22.92 4.82
N TYR A 119 15.12 -23.35 5.28
CA TYR A 119 13.85 -23.38 4.55
C TYR A 119 12.72 -23.48 5.58
N TRP A 120 11.53 -23.01 5.24
CA TRP A 120 10.33 -23.05 6.09
C TRP A 120 9.07 -23.36 5.25
N ASP A 121 7.91 -23.50 5.89
CA ASP A 121 6.63 -23.68 5.19
C ASP A 121 6.07 -22.32 4.75
N CYS A 122 5.71 -22.17 3.47
CA CYS A 122 5.26 -20.87 2.95
C CYS A 122 3.94 -20.38 3.56
N ASP A 123 3.15 -21.26 4.20
CA ASP A 123 1.92 -20.88 4.90
C ASP A 123 2.21 -20.02 6.15
N GLU A 124 3.45 -20.04 6.68
CA GLU A 124 3.94 -19.10 7.70
C GLU A 124 4.26 -17.70 7.13
N GLY A 125 4.20 -17.54 5.81
CA GLY A 125 4.47 -16.32 5.06
C GLY A 125 5.70 -16.42 4.16
N THR A 126 5.81 -15.49 3.19
CA THR A 126 6.95 -15.40 2.26
C THR A 126 7.94 -14.31 2.66
N CYS A 127 7.45 -13.09 2.89
CA CYS A 127 8.21 -11.97 3.44
C CYS A 127 7.34 -11.25 4.48
N LYS A 128 7.97 -10.54 5.42
CA LYS A 128 7.29 -9.65 6.39
C LYS A 128 6.98 -8.30 5.76
N ASP A 129 7.87 -7.82 4.88
CA ASP A 129 7.63 -6.69 4.00
C ASP A 129 7.00 -7.12 2.66
N LYS A 130 6.81 -6.15 1.77
CA LYS A 130 6.05 -6.33 0.53
C LYS A 130 6.81 -7.22 -0.48
N SER A 131 6.36 -8.46 -0.66
CA SER A 131 6.97 -9.43 -1.58
C SER A 131 6.75 -9.06 -3.06
N ASN A 132 7.81 -8.65 -3.75
CA ASN A 132 7.75 -8.27 -5.16
C ASN A 132 8.07 -9.50 -6.02
N ILE A 133 7.06 -10.09 -6.68
CA ILE A 133 7.30 -11.23 -7.58
C ILE A 133 8.16 -10.80 -8.78
N LEU A 134 9.25 -11.54 -9.03
CA LEU A 134 10.21 -11.29 -10.12
C LEU A 134 10.09 -12.33 -11.23
N TYR A 135 9.81 -13.59 -10.85
CA TYR A 135 9.75 -14.71 -11.78
C TYR A 135 8.74 -15.76 -11.31
N ALA A 136 8.11 -16.44 -12.26
CA ALA A 136 7.25 -17.60 -12.02
C ALA A 136 7.50 -18.67 -13.09
N TRP A 137 7.76 -19.89 -12.63
CA TRP A 137 7.84 -21.09 -13.46
C TRP A 137 6.71 -22.05 -13.08
N ALA A 138 6.12 -22.73 -14.06
CA ALA A 138 5.19 -23.82 -13.82
C ALA A 138 5.46 -24.96 -14.80
N ARG A 139 5.20 -26.20 -14.38
CA ARG A 139 5.40 -27.38 -15.21
C ARG A 139 4.63 -27.23 -16.53
N ASN A 140 5.29 -27.52 -17.64
CA ASN A 140 4.77 -27.42 -19.02
C ASN A 140 4.40 -26.00 -19.52
N ALA A 141 4.66 -24.93 -18.75
CA ALA A 141 4.46 -23.56 -19.23
C ALA A 141 5.63 -23.08 -20.14
N PRO A 142 5.37 -22.17 -21.09
CA PRO A 142 6.44 -21.50 -21.85
C PRO A 142 7.34 -20.68 -20.91
N PRO A 143 8.69 -20.75 -21.04
CA PRO A 143 9.57 -19.92 -20.22
C PRO A 143 9.51 -18.46 -20.67
N THR A 144 9.04 -17.57 -19.78
CA THR A 144 9.19 -16.12 -20.00
C THR A 144 10.67 -15.74 -19.95
N ARG A 145 11.14 -15.07 -21.01
CA ARG A 145 12.48 -14.46 -21.11
C ARG A 145 12.35 -12.94 -21.10
N LEU A 146 13.31 -12.25 -20.49
CA LEU A 146 13.35 -10.79 -20.55
C LEU A 146 13.72 -10.30 -21.98
N PRO A 147 13.13 -9.18 -22.45
CA PRO A 147 13.58 -8.53 -23.68
C PRO A 147 15.02 -8.05 -23.57
N LYS A 148 15.75 -7.98 -24.70
CA LYS A 148 17.16 -7.56 -24.69
C LYS A 148 17.31 -6.12 -24.18
N GLY A 149 18.12 -5.94 -23.13
CA GLY A 149 18.36 -4.63 -22.50
C GLY A 149 17.32 -4.24 -21.44
N VAL A 150 16.47 -5.20 -21.03
CA VAL A 150 15.55 -5.09 -19.89
C VAL A 150 16.13 -5.90 -18.72
N GLY A 151 16.13 -5.35 -17.50
CA GLY A 151 16.46 -6.09 -16.28
C GLY A 151 15.74 -5.57 -15.04
N PHE A 152 15.49 -6.43 -14.04
CA PHE A 152 14.92 -6.01 -12.76
C PHE A 152 16.01 -5.40 -11.87
N ARG A 153 15.81 -4.17 -11.37
CA ARG A 153 16.68 -3.53 -10.37
C ARG A 153 16.56 -4.24 -9.02
N VAL A 154 17.70 -4.65 -8.45
CA VAL A 154 17.84 -5.25 -7.12
C VAL A 154 19.02 -4.61 -6.36
N GLY A 155 19.04 -4.73 -5.03
CA GLY A 155 20.07 -4.10 -4.19
C GLY A 155 19.99 -2.57 -4.10
N GLY A 156 21.01 -1.96 -3.52
CA GLY A 156 21.10 -0.53 -3.26
C GLY A 156 20.10 -0.04 -2.19
N GLU A 157 19.68 1.21 -2.35
CA GLU A 157 18.76 1.90 -1.44
C GLU A 157 17.28 1.51 -1.61
N THR A 158 16.90 0.99 -2.79
CA THR A 158 15.48 0.82 -3.21
C THR A 158 15.14 -0.54 -3.79
N GLY A 159 16.13 -1.40 -4.08
CA GLY A 159 15.91 -2.77 -4.52
C GLY A 159 15.87 -3.75 -3.35
N GLY A 160 15.12 -4.84 -3.49
CA GLY A 160 15.06 -5.90 -2.48
C GLY A 160 16.45 -6.50 -2.21
N ARG A 161 16.77 -6.67 -0.92
CA ARG A 161 18.05 -7.21 -0.43
C ARG A 161 18.09 -8.73 -0.32
N PHE A 162 16.94 -9.39 -0.30
CA PHE A 162 16.81 -10.84 -0.29
C PHE A 162 15.97 -11.31 -1.49
N PHE A 163 16.38 -12.45 -2.04
CA PHE A 163 15.50 -13.27 -2.86
C PHE A 163 14.84 -14.33 -1.98
N VAL A 164 13.52 -14.53 -2.14
CA VAL A 164 12.79 -15.64 -1.54
C VAL A 164 12.26 -16.55 -2.65
N LEU A 165 12.67 -17.81 -2.62
CA LEU A 165 12.23 -18.86 -3.53
C LEU A 165 11.13 -19.69 -2.84
N GLN A 166 9.96 -19.75 -3.47
CA GLN A 166 8.88 -20.67 -3.15
C GLN A 166 8.86 -21.82 -4.16
N VAL A 167 8.77 -23.06 -3.68
CA VAL A 167 8.63 -24.27 -4.49
C VAL A 167 7.40 -25.06 -4.02
N HIS A 168 6.45 -25.28 -4.94
CA HIS A 168 5.27 -26.11 -4.69
C HIS A 168 5.51 -27.54 -5.18
N TYR A 169 5.44 -28.49 -4.26
CA TYR A 169 5.60 -29.93 -4.52
C TYR A 169 4.22 -30.60 -4.53
N GLY A 170 3.72 -30.91 -5.73
CA GLY A 170 2.40 -31.52 -5.92
C GLY A 170 2.42 -33.02 -5.61
N ASP A 171 2.85 -33.84 -6.58
CA ASP A 171 3.03 -35.28 -6.35
C ASP A 171 4.37 -35.58 -5.66
N ILE A 172 4.28 -36.22 -4.50
CA ILE A 172 5.42 -36.70 -3.72
C ILE A 172 5.73 -38.19 -3.93
N SER A 173 5.08 -38.87 -4.88
CA SER A 173 5.26 -40.31 -5.12
C SER A 173 6.72 -40.71 -5.41
N ALA A 174 7.52 -39.82 -6.00
CA ALA A 174 8.94 -40.02 -6.24
C ALA A 174 9.79 -39.97 -4.95
N PHE A 175 9.37 -39.24 -3.90
CA PHE A 175 10.10 -39.15 -2.61
C PHE A 175 9.97 -40.39 -1.72
N ARG A 176 9.36 -41.49 -2.22
CA ARG A 176 9.24 -42.77 -1.48
C ARG A 176 10.59 -43.39 -1.09
N ASP A 177 11.65 -43.11 -1.85
CA ASP A 177 13.03 -43.50 -1.55
C ASP A 177 13.74 -42.56 -0.54
N LYS A 178 13.08 -41.46 -0.17
CA LYS A 178 13.60 -40.36 0.66
C LYS A 178 14.81 -39.63 0.05
N HIS A 179 14.87 -39.51 -1.28
CA HIS A 179 15.83 -38.62 -1.92
C HIS A 179 15.61 -37.15 -1.51
N LYS A 180 16.65 -36.34 -1.72
CA LYS A 180 16.65 -34.89 -1.48
C LYS A 180 16.46 -34.15 -2.80
N ASP A 181 15.55 -33.19 -2.83
CA ASP A 181 15.37 -32.27 -3.95
C ASP A 181 16.12 -30.95 -3.72
N CYS A 182 16.78 -30.47 -4.78
CA CYS A 182 17.50 -29.19 -4.81
C CYS A 182 16.98 -28.29 -5.95
N SER A 183 15.66 -28.29 -6.15
CA SER A 183 15.01 -27.47 -7.17
C SER A 183 15.09 -25.99 -6.85
N GLY A 184 15.04 -25.15 -7.88
CA GLY A 184 15.08 -23.69 -7.76
C GLY A 184 15.39 -22.98 -9.08
N VAL A 185 16.06 -21.83 -9.00
CA VAL A 185 16.32 -20.94 -10.14
C VAL A 185 17.74 -20.38 -10.06
N SER A 186 18.44 -20.38 -11.20
CA SER A 186 19.70 -19.63 -11.37
C SER A 186 19.39 -18.28 -12.01
N LEU A 187 19.89 -17.20 -11.42
CA LEU A 187 19.76 -15.83 -11.91
C LEU A 187 21.03 -15.41 -12.64
N HIS A 188 20.93 -14.66 -13.75
CA HIS A 188 22.05 -13.89 -14.29
C HIS A 188 21.89 -12.43 -13.84
N LEU A 189 22.86 -11.94 -13.07
CA LEU A 189 22.95 -10.56 -12.62
C LEU A 189 24.12 -9.82 -13.29
N THR A 190 23.95 -8.53 -13.51
CA THR A 190 25.03 -7.63 -13.96
C THR A 190 24.98 -6.28 -13.23
N HIS A 191 26.14 -5.68 -13.02
CA HIS A 191 26.28 -4.28 -12.59
C HIS A 191 26.12 -3.27 -13.75
N GLN A 192 26.05 -3.74 -15.00
CA GLN A 192 25.87 -2.85 -16.16
C GLN A 192 24.44 -2.29 -16.17
N LYS A 193 24.32 -0.95 -16.07
CA LYS A 193 23.03 -0.25 -16.02
C LYS A 193 22.21 -0.52 -17.27
N GLN A 194 21.10 -1.24 -17.11
CA GLN A 194 20.20 -1.56 -18.21
C GLN A 194 19.45 -0.30 -18.68
N PRO A 195 19.30 -0.06 -19.99
CA PRO A 195 18.60 1.11 -20.52
C PRO A 195 17.09 1.06 -20.22
N LEU A 196 16.55 -0.15 -20.08
CA LEU A 196 15.17 -0.41 -19.70
C LEU A 196 15.14 -1.22 -18.41
N ILE A 197 14.27 -0.85 -17.48
CA ILE A 197 14.10 -1.55 -16.21
C ILE A 197 12.76 -2.29 -16.23
N ALA A 198 12.78 -3.56 -15.84
CA ALA A 198 11.58 -4.37 -15.66
C ALA A 198 10.87 -4.01 -14.35
N GLY A 199 9.55 -4.08 -14.37
CA GLY A 199 8.72 -3.95 -13.18
C GLY A 199 7.41 -4.74 -13.29
N MET A 200 6.72 -4.81 -12.16
CA MET A 200 5.46 -5.54 -12.01
C MET A 200 4.30 -4.57 -11.75
N TYR A 201 3.16 -4.77 -12.41
CA TYR A 201 1.89 -4.12 -12.07
C TYR A 201 0.93 -5.20 -11.59
N LEU A 202 0.58 -5.19 -10.30
CA LEU A 202 -0.42 -6.11 -9.75
C LEU A 202 -1.80 -5.45 -9.77
N MET A 203 -2.72 -5.98 -10.56
CA MET A 203 -4.15 -5.72 -10.37
C MET A 203 -4.73 -6.80 -9.47
N MET A 204 -5.39 -6.42 -8.37
CA MET A 204 -6.02 -7.38 -7.46
C MET A 204 -7.39 -6.91 -6.97
N SER A 205 -8.34 -7.83 -6.81
CA SER A 205 -9.58 -7.56 -6.06
C SER A 205 -9.32 -7.71 -4.56
N VAL A 206 -10.06 -6.96 -3.75
CA VAL A 206 -9.99 -6.99 -2.27
C VAL A 206 -11.37 -7.10 -1.60
N ASN A 207 -12.46 -6.97 -2.35
CA ASN A 207 -13.83 -6.84 -1.82
C ASN A 207 -14.86 -7.74 -2.52
N THR A 208 -14.44 -8.66 -3.39
CA THR A 208 -15.35 -9.63 -4.01
C THR A 208 -15.87 -10.63 -2.97
N VAL A 209 -17.17 -10.85 -2.99
CA VAL A 209 -17.85 -11.96 -2.31
C VAL A 209 -18.50 -12.84 -3.38
N ILE A 210 -18.31 -14.15 -3.27
CA ILE A 210 -18.87 -15.16 -4.17
C ILE A 210 -19.95 -15.93 -3.39
N PRO A 211 -21.25 -15.72 -3.67
CA PRO A 211 -22.33 -16.44 -3.00
C PRO A 211 -22.34 -17.93 -3.35
N PRO A 212 -22.76 -18.81 -2.42
CA PRO A 212 -22.83 -20.25 -2.67
C PRO A 212 -23.86 -20.57 -3.76
N GLY A 213 -23.49 -21.42 -4.70
CA GLY A 213 -24.34 -21.84 -5.83
C GLY A 213 -24.45 -20.85 -6.99
N GLU A 214 -23.90 -19.64 -6.89
CA GLU A 214 -23.96 -18.65 -7.99
C GLU A 214 -23.10 -19.08 -9.18
N LYS A 215 -23.61 -18.93 -10.41
CA LYS A 215 -22.99 -19.51 -11.61
C LYS A 215 -21.82 -18.68 -12.12
N ALA A 216 -21.95 -17.36 -12.08
CA ALA A 216 -20.94 -16.41 -12.54
C ALA A 216 -20.89 -15.20 -11.60
N VAL A 217 -19.72 -14.95 -11.00
CA VAL A 217 -19.46 -13.76 -10.18
C VAL A 217 -18.26 -13.02 -10.76
N ASP A 218 -18.48 -11.77 -11.16
CA ASP A 218 -17.44 -10.90 -11.73
C ASP A 218 -16.69 -10.14 -10.63
N ALA A 219 -15.36 -10.21 -10.66
CA ALA A 219 -14.47 -9.36 -9.87
C ALA A 219 -13.77 -8.36 -10.78
N ASP A 220 -14.28 -7.13 -10.82
CA ASP A 220 -13.80 -6.06 -11.69
C ASP A 220 -12.84 -5.11 -10.95
N ILE A 221 -11.68 -4.88 -11.55
CA ILE A 221 -10.57 -4.06 -11.01
C ILE A 221 -10.20 -3.02 -12.08
N ALA A 222 -10.17 -1.72 -11.75
CA ALA A 222 -9.77 -0.68 -12.69
C ALA A 222 -9.11 0.54 -12.03
N CYS A 223 -7.99 1.00 -12.59
CA CYS A 223 -7.27 2.19 -12.13
C CYS A 223 -6.75 3.03 -13.31
N HIS A 224 -6.74 4.36 -13.15
CA HIS A 224 -6.07 5.29 -14.06
C HIS A 224 -4.54 5.22 -13.90
N TYR A 225 -3.83 5.10 -15.01
CA TYR A 225 -2.38 5.05 -15.07
C TYR A 225 -1.79 6.47 -15.17
N LYS A 226 -1.06 6.91 -14.13
CA LYS A 226 -0.57 8.31 -14.00
C LYS A 226 0.95 8.44 -14.01
N ARG A 227 1.65 7.55 -14.74
CA ARG A 227 3.13 7.52 -14.83
C ARG A 227 3.61 7.78 -16.27
N PHE A 228 4.93 7.84 -16.45
CA PHE A 228 5.59 7.74 -17.75
C PHE A 228 5.21 6.43 -18.46
N PRO A 229 5.31 6.33 -19.80
CA PRO A 229 4.89 5.14 -20.51
C PRO A 229 5.62 3.86 -20.08
N MET A 230 4.88 2.76 -19.99
CA MET A 230 5.41 1.41 -19.79
C MET A 230 4.95 0.47 -20.91
N HIS A 231 5.78 -0.52 -21.23
CA HIS A 231 5.53 -1.46 -22.31
C HIS A 231 5.36 -2.88 -21.77
N LEU A 232 4.19 -3.46 -22.01
CA LEU A 232 3.81 -4.75 -21.45
C LEU A 232 4.37 -5.88 -22.31
N PHE A 233 5.02 -6.88 -21.69
CA PHE A 233 5.64 -7.99 -22.41
C PHE A 233 5.25 -9.39 -21.91
N ALA A 234 4.84 -9.53 -20.65
CA ALA A 234 4.27 -10.77 -20.12
C ALA A 234 3.19 -10.51 -19.05
N TYR A 235 2.35 -11.50 -18.77
CA TYR A 235 1.31 -11.44 -17.74
C TYR A 235 1.13 -12.80 -17.05
N ARG A 236 0.74 -12.81 -15.78
CA ARG A 236 0.38 -14.01 -15.00
C ARG A 236 -0.99 -13.81 -14.38
N VAL A 237 -1.83 -14.85 -14.43
CA VAL A 237 -3.11 -14.90 -13.72
C VAL A 237 -2.99 -15.78 -12.48
N HIS A 238 -3.73 -15.47 -11.43
CA HIS A 238 -3.83 -16.31 -10.24
C HIS A 238 -5.20 -16.15 -9.57
N THR A 239 -5.81 -17.30 -9.31
CA THR A 239 -6.96 -17.51 -8.43
C THR A 239 -6.77 -18.84 -7.70
N HIS A 240 -7.68 -19.15 -6.76
CA HIS A 240 -7.88 -20.51 -6.25
C HIS A 240 -8.87 -21.27 -7.15
N ARG A 241 -9.63 -22.24 -6.60
CA ARG A 241 -10.36 -23.29 -7.36
C ARG A 241 -11.64 -22.83 -8.08
N LEU A 242 -12.20 -21.67 -7.74
CA LEU A 242 -13.48 -21.18 -8.26
C LEU A 242 -13.31 -20.36 -9.56
N GLY A 243 -12.14 -19.73 -9.76
CA GLY A 243 -11.86 -18.89 -10.93
C GLY A 243 -11.89 -19.66 -12.25
N LYS A 244 -12.65 -19.17 -13.23
CA LYS A 244 -12.84 -19.83 -14.55
C LYS A 244 -11.99 -19.18 -15.64
N VAL A 245 -11.93 -17.85 -15.65
CA VAL A 245 -11.10 -17.03 -16.56
C VAL A 245 -10.72 -15.72 -15.88
N VAL A 246 -9.52 -15.23 -16.18
CA VAL A 246 -9.08 -13.88 -15.83
C VAL A 246 -8.61 -13.17 -17.10
N SER A 247 -9.08 -11.95 -17.31
CA SER A 247 -8.76 -11.12 -18.48
C SER A 247 -8.35 -9.71 -18.07
N GLY A 248 -7.29 -9.18 -18.66
CA GLY A 248 -6.79 -7.82 -18.42
C GLY A 248 -6.64 -7.02 -19.71
N TYR A 249 -6.92 -5.72 -19.61
CA TYR A 249 -7.06 -4.78 -20.72
C TYR A 249 -6.47 -3.41 -20.39
N ARG A 250 -6.05 -2.69 -21.43
CA ARG A 250 -5.85 -1.24 -21.42
C ARG A 250 -7.03 -0.58 -22.14
N VAL A 251 -7.69 0.37 -21.50
CA VAL A 251 -8.75 1.18 -22.10
C VAL A 251 -8.22 2.60 -22.34
N ARG A 252 -8.19 3.02 -23.60
CA ARG A 252 -7.78 4.37 -24.04
C ARG A 252 -8.91 5.00 -24.86
N ASN A 253 -9.40 6.17 -24.47
CA ASN A 253 -10.56 6.82 -25.14
C ASN A 253 -11.79 5.90 -25.28
N GLY A 254 -12.03 5.01 -24.30
CA GLY A 254 -13.10 4.00 -24.35
C GLY A 254 -12.81 2.76 -25.22
N GLN A 255 -11.69 2.72 -25.94
CA GLN A 255 -11.28 1.55 -26.72
C GLN A 255 -10.50 0.56 -25.85
N TRP A 256 -11.07 -0.63 -25.66
CA TRP A 256 -10.42 -1.75 -24.98
C TRP A 256 -9.33 -2.39 -25.85
N THR A 257 -8.17 -2.67 -25.26
CA THR A 257 -7.03 -3.37 -25.87
C THR A 257 -6.64 -4.52 -24.96
N LEU A 258 -6.72 -5.77 -25.44
CA LEU A 258 -6.37 -6.96 -24.65
C LEU A 258 -4.87 -6.94 -24.29
N ILE A 259 -4.57 -7.15 -23.01
CA ILE A 259 -3.21 -7.38 -22.49
C ILE A 259 -2.96 -8.89 -22.38
N GLY A 260 -3.93 -9.61 -21.82
CA GLY A 260 -3.84 -11.06 -21.62
C GLY A 260 -5.14 -11.63 -21.09
N ARG A 261 -5.41 -12.90 -21.42
CA ARG A 261 -6.60 -13.63 -21.00
C ARG A 261 -6.24 -15.10 -20.84
N GLN A 262 -6.44 -15.65 -19.65
CA GLN A 262 -6.03 -17.02 -19.33
C GLN A 262 -7.00 -17.67 -18.34
N SER A 263 -7.13 -18.99 -18.38
CA SER A 263 -7.81 -19.73 -17.30
C SER A 263 -6.84 -19.93 -16.13
N PRO A 264 -7.18 -19.51 -14.91
CA PRO A 264 -6.29 -19.63 -13.75
C PRO A 264 -6.13 -21.07 -13.26
N GLN A 265 -6.89 -22.03 -13.80
CA GLN A 265 -6.71 -23.46 -13.56
C GLN A 265 -5.65 -24.11 -14.49
N LEU A 266 -5.08 -23.34 -15.43
CA LEU A 266 -3.92 -23.74 -16.23
C LEU A 266 -2.62 -23.30 -15.53
N PRO A 267 -1.44 -23.85 -15.90
CA PRO A 267 -0.17 -23.58 -15.21
C PRO A 267 0.12 -22.08 -15.03
N GLN A 268 0.03 -21.58 -13.79
CA GLN A 268 0.09 -20.15 -13.44
C GLN A 268 1.52 -19.55 -13.52
N ALA A 269 2.18 -19.69 -14.66
CA ALA A 269 3.41 -18.98 -15.00
C ALA A 269 3.12 -17.60 -15.61
N PHE A 270 4.18 -16.86 -15.95
CA PHE A 270 4.05 -15.72 -16.86
C PHE A 270 3.96 -16.19 -18.32
N TYR A 271 2.94 -15.71 -19.02
CA TYR A 271 2.71 -15.88 -20.45
C TYR A 271 3.12 -14.61 -21.20
N PRO A 272 3.75 -14.70 -22.39
CA PRO A 272 4.05 -13.52 -23.20
C PRO A 272 2.77 -12.84 -23.70
N VAL A 273 2.79 -11.51 -23.80
CA VAL A 273 1.71 -10.72 -24.41
C VAL A 273 1.76 -10.88 -25.93
N GLU A 274 0.64 -11.17 -26.60
CA GLU A 274 0.57 -11.44 -28.05
C GLU A 274 1.14 -10.30 -28.93
N ARG A 275 0.90 -9.07 -28.51
CA ARG A 275 1.22 -7.82 -29.21
C ARG A 275 1.62 -6.79 -28.17
N LEU A 276 2.84 -6.23 -28.26
CA LEU A 276 3.35 -5.23 -27.31
C LEU A 276 2.32 -4.12 -27.09
N VAL A 277 1.82 -3.99 -25.86
CA VAL A 277 0.89 -2.93 -25.44
C VAL A 277 1.68 -1.83 -24.77
N ASP A 278 1.52 -0.60 -25.24
CA ASP A 278 1.96 0.61 -24.54
C ASP A 278 0.88 1.04 -23.54
N VAL A 279 1.25 1.34 -22.30
CA VAL A 279 0.37 2.02 -21.34
C VAL A 279 0.96 3.39 -21.07
N SER A 280 0.17 4.44 -21.26
CA SER A 280 0.55 5.84 -21.18
C SER A 280 -0.34 6.60 -20.20
N TYR A 281 0.05 7.83 -19.87
CA TYR A 281 -0.67 8.69 -18.93
C TYR A 281 -2.15 8.84 -19.30
N ASP A 282 -3.01 8.65 -18.30
CA ASP A 282 -4.49 8.64 -18.34
C ASP A 282 -5.16 7.49 -19.10
N ASP A 283 -4.41 6.44 -19.47
CA ASP A 283 -5.02 5.13 -19.77
C ASP A 283 -5.67 4.54 -18.52
N ILE A 284 -6.76 3.78 -18.67
CA ILE A 284 -7.29 2.94 -17.60
C ILE A 284 -6.80 1.51 -17.81
N LEU A 285 -6.14 0.95 -16.81
CA LEU A 285 -5.93 -0.50 -16.73
C LEU A 285 -7.17 -1.12 -16.11
N ALA A 286 -7.74 -2.14 -16.75
CA ALA A 286 -8.96 -2.81 -16.34
C ALA A 286 -8.81 -4.34 -16.41
N ALA A 287 -9.15 -5.06 -15.35
CA ALA A 287 -9.13 -6.51 -15.29
C ALA A 287 -10.43 -7.07 -14.70
N ARG A 288 -10.79 -8.27 -15.14
CA ARG A 288 -11.95 -9.04 -14.66
C ARG A 288 -11.52 -10.47 -14.37
N CYS A 289 -11.82 -10.97 -13.17
CA CYS A 289 -11.89 -12.42 -12.92
C CYS A 289 -13.35 -12.86 -12.91
N VAL A 290 -13.63 -14.02 -13.52
CA VAL A 290 -14.96 -14.66 -13.47
C VAL A 290 -14.88 -15.89 -12.58
N PHE A 291 -15.64 -15.90 -11.50
CA PHE A 291 -15.74 -17.00 -10.53
C PHE A 291 -17.06 -17.77 -10.66
N SER A 292 -17.14 -18.93 -10.01
CA SER A 292 -18.40 -19.67 -9.83
C SER A 292 -18.48 -20.19 -8.41
N GLY A 293 -19.59 -19.92 -7.73
CA GLY A 293 -19.92 -20.47 -6.41
C GLY A 293 -20.56 -21.86 -6.45
N GLU A 294 -20.79 -22.43 -7.64
CA GLU A 294 -21.26 -23.82 -7.77
C GLU A 294 -20.32 -24.79 -7.03
N GLY A 295 -20.89 -25.54 -6.07
CA GLY A 295 -20.15 -26.47 -5.21
C GLY A 295 -19.69 -25.90 -3.86
N ARG A 296 -19.85 -24.59 -3.59
CA ARG A 296 -19.68 -24.01 -2.24
C ARG A 296 -21.01 -24.01 -1.47
N THR A 297 -20.94 -24.23 -0.16
CA THR A 297 -22.09 -24.21 0.77
C THR A 297 -22.18 -22.92 1.59
N THR A 298 -21.09 -22.15 1.66
CA THR A 298 -20.99 -20.84 2.31
C THR A 298 -20.52 -19.78 1.31
N GLU A 299 -20.67 -18.51 1.67
CA GLU A 299 -20.00 -17.43 0.94
C GLU A 299 -18.48 -17.64 0.92
N THR A 300 -17.83 -17.12 -0.12
CA THR A 300 -16.37 -17.16 -0.30
C THR A 300 -15.88 -15.75 -0.56
N HIS A 301 -14.94 -15.27 0.26
CA HIS A 301 -14.38 -13.93 0.19
C HIS A 301 -12.98 -13.95 -0.44
N ILE A 302 -12.43 -12.77 -0.74
CA ILE A 302 -11.00 -12.66 -1.06
C ILE A 302 -10.16 -12.92 0.21
N GLY A 303 -9.15 -13.79 0.13
CA GLY A 303 -8.33 -14.17 1.28
C GLY A 303 -7.14 -15.06 0.91
N GLY A 304 -6.37 -15.45 1.93
CA GLY A 304 -5.08 -16.14 1.75
C GLY A 304 -5.17 -17.67 1.68
N THR A 305 -6.25 -18.28 2.14
CA THR A 305 -6.35 -19.74 2.30
C THR A 305 -6.98 -20.42 1.08
N ALA A 306 -6.78 -21.74 0.94
CA ALA A 306 -7.43 -22.52 -0.10
C ALA A 306 -8.98 -22.58 -0.01
N ASN A 307 -9.56 -22.14 1.12
CA ASN A 307 -11.00 -21.94 1.29
C ASN A 307 -11.46 -20.58 0.78
N ASP A 308 -10.60 -19.56 0.80
CA ASP A 308 -10.87 -18.24 0.24
C ASP A 308 -10.68 -18.25 -1.29
N GLU A 309 -10.77 -17.08 -1.92
CA GLU A 309 -10.36 -16.84 -3.31
C GLU A 309 -9.35 -15.71 -3.46
N MET A 310 -8.73 -15.63 -4.63
CA MET A 310 -7.96 -14.46 -5.06
C MET A 310 -8.33 -14.09 -6.49
N CYS A 311 -8.30 -12.79 -6.81
CA CYS A 311 -8.39 -12.31 -8.19
C CYS A 311 -7.14 -11.48 -8.48
N ASN A 312 -6.06 -12.11 -8.94
CA ASN A 312 -4.78 -11.44 -9.18
C ASN A 312 -4.39 -11.51 -10.68
N PHE A 313 -4.17 -10.35 -11.29
CA PHE A 313 -3.63 -10.20 -12.64
C PHE A 313 -2.31 -9.42 -12.58
N TYR A 314 -1.21 -10.15 -12.68
CA TYR A 314 0.15 -9.61 -12.66
C TYR A 314 0.59 -9.26 -14.08
N ILE A 315 1.16 -8.07 -14.28
CA ILE A 315 1.63 -7.59 -15.58
C ILE A 315 3.11 -7.25 -15.48
N MET A 316 3.95 -7.94 -16.25
CA MET A 316 5.34 -7.55 -16.46
C MET A 316 5.43 -6.47 -17.54
N TYR A 317 6.09 -5.37 -17.18
CA TYR A 317 6.38 -4.26 -18.08
C TYR A 317 7.86 -3.88 -18.04
N TYR A 318 8.29 -3.10 -19.03
CA TYR A 318 9.54 -2.34 -18.96
C TYR A 318 9.32 -0.84 -19.19
N MET A 319 10.20 -0.03 -18.60
CA MET A 319 10.20 1.44 -18.67
C MET A 319 11.64 1.95 -18.90
N GLU A 320 11.79 3.16 -19.45
CA GLU A 320 13.10 3.82 -19.54
C GLU A 320 13.71 4.03 -18.13
N ALA A 321 14.98 3.65 -17.93
CA ALA A 321 15.58 3.54 -16.60
C ALA A 321 15.56 4.82 -15.73
N LYS A 322 15.47 6.00 -16.36
CA LYS A 322 15.34 7.33 -15.73
C LYS A 322 13.92 7.66 -15.20
N HIS A 323 12.93 6.85 -15.56
CA HIS A 323 11.51 7.03 -15.22
C HIS A 323 10.88 5.76 -14.63
N ALA A 324 11.64 4.68 -14.55
CA ALA A 324 11.14 3.36 -14.19
C ALA A 324 10.86 3.24 -12.69
N VAL A 325 9.69 2.69 -12.38
CA VAL A 325 9.31 2.18 -11.07
C VAL A 325 9.32 0.65 -11.15
N SER A 326 9.87 -0.05 -10.16
CA SER A 326 9.97 -1.52 -10.20
C SER A 326 8.63 -2.23 -9.89
N TYR A 327 7.70 -1.54 -9.23
CA TYR A 327 6.45 -2.14 -8.76
C TYR A 327 5.30 -1.12 -8.70
N MET A 328 4.09 -1.54 -9.06
CA MET A 328 2.84 -0.76 -8.99
C MET A 328 1.65 -1.68 -8.64
N THR A 329 0.56 -1.11 -8.11
CA THR A 329 -0.64 -1.88 -7.72
C THR A 329 -1.93 -1.15 -8.13
N CYS A 330 -2.99 -1.93 -8.36
CA CYS A 330 -4.37 -1.47 -8.41
C CYS A 330 -5.25 -2.42 -7.58
N THR A 331 -5.84 -1.91 -6.50
CA THR A 331 -6.80 -2.61 -5.61
C THR A 331 -8.25 -2.13 -5.77
N GLN A 332 -8.48 -1.17 -6.67
CA GLN A 332 -9.70 -0.38 -6.76
C GLN A 332 -10.49 -0.70 -8.04
N ASN A 333 -11.76 -0.33 -8.07
CA ASN A 333 -12.52 -0.20 -9.31
C ASN A 333 -13.00 1.25 -9.47
N ALA A 334 -12.14 2.08 -10.06
CA ALA A 334 -12.37 3.50 -10.25
C ALA A 334 -13.46 3.85 -11.28
N ASN A 335 -13.93 2.87 -12.08
CA ASN A 335 -14.99 3.08 -13.06
C ASN A 335 -15.81 1.79 -13.32
N PRO A 336 -16.71 1.38 -12.41
CA PRO A 336 -17.49 0.15 -12.56
C PRO A 336 -18.43 0.19 -13.77
N GLU A 337 -19.01 1.36 -14.07
CA GLU A 337 -19.92 1.58 -15.20
C GLU A 337 -19.28 1.23 -16.55
N MET A 338 -17.96 1.39 -16.68
CA MET A 338 -17.20 1.06 -17.89
C MET A 338 -17.33 -0.42 -18.28
N PHE A 339 -17.37 -1.33 -17.29
CA PHE A 339 -17.37 -2.78 -17.51
C PHE A 339 -18.62 -3.30 -18.24
N ARG A 340 -19.72 -2.53 -18.30
CA ARG A 340 -20.86 -2.84 -19.18
C ARG A 340 -20.48 -2.92 -20.67
N ASN A 341 -19.36 -2.31 -21.05
CA ASN A 341 -18.82 -2.31 -22.41
C ASN A 341 -17.57 -3.20 -22.58
N ILE A 342 -17.29 -4.11 -21.63
CA ILE A 342 -16.15 -5.03 -21.73
C ILE A 342 -16.29 -5.98 -22.94
N PRO A 343 -15.20 -6.32 -23.67
CA PRO A 343 -15.24 -7.31 -24.73
C PRO A 343 -15.76 -8.66 -24.22
N GLN A 344 -16.68 -9.27 -24.96
CA GLN A 344 -17.42 -10.45 -24.50
C GLN A 344 -16.52 -11.67 -24.26
N GLU A 345 -15.33 -11.75 -24.88
CA GLU A 345 -14.36 -12.79 -24.56
C GLU A 345 -13.92 -12.78 -23.09
N ALA A 346 -14.00 -11.64 -22.38
CA ALA A 346 -13.67 -11.55 -20.95
C ALA A 346 -14.53 -12.47 -20.08
N ASN A 347 -15.79 -12.69 -20.49
CA ASN A 347 -16.81 -13.42 -19.72
C ASN A 347 -16.85 -14.92 -20.10
N VAL A 348 -16.23 -15.30 -21.21
CA VAL A 348 -16.26 -16.68 -21.73
C VAL A 348 -15.09 -17.48 -21.16
N PRO A 349 -15.33 -18.62 -20.48
CA PRO A 349 -14.25 -19.52 -20.03
C PRO A 349 -13.39 -20.03 -21.20
N ILE A 350 -12.11 -20.31 -20.95
CA ILE A 350 -11.24 -20.94 -21.96
C ILE A 350 -11.51 -22.45 -21.97
N PRO A 351 -11.82 -23.07 -23.12
CA PRO A 351 -12.08 -24.51 -23.19
C PRO A 351 -10.80 -25.31 -22.92
N ILE A 352 -10.80 -26.07 -21.83
CA ILE A 352 -9.69 -26.96 -21.47
C ILE A 352 -9.84 -28.28 -22.24
N MET A 353 -8.86 -28.62 -23.07
CA MET A 353 -8.85 -29.94 -23.75
C MET A 353 -8.56 -31.05 -22.74
N SER A 354 -9.30 -32.16 -22.86
CA SER A 354 -9.40 -33.21 -21.81
C SER A 354 -8.07 -33.84 -21.38
N ASP A 355 -7.05 -33.87 -22.26
CA ASP A 355 -5.72 -34.39 -21.90
C ASP A 355 -4.92 -33.49 -20.94
N MET A 356 -5.29 -32.21 -20.77
CA MET A 356 -4.77 -31.37 -19.68
C MET A 356 -5.54 -31.59 -18.36
N LEU A 357 -6.78 -32.07 -18.41
CA LEU A 357 -7.66 -32.24 -17.25
C LEU A 357 -7.31 -33.46 -16.38
N LYS A 358 -6.42 -34.35 -16.86
CA LYS A 358 -5.81 -35.41 -16.05
C LYS A 358 -4.78 -34.89 -15.03
N MET A 359 -4.53 -33.58 -14.98
CA MET A 359 -3.49 -32.97 -14.15
C MET A 359 -4.02 -32.17 -12.94
N THR A 360 -5.35 -32.09 -12.72
CA THR A 360 -5.93 -31.13 -11.76
C THR A 360 -6.37 -31.71 -10.42
N HIS A 361 -6.82 -32.98 -10.33
CA HIS A 361 -7.24 -33.60 -9.07
C HIS A 361 -6.77 -35.05 -8.95
N GLY A 362 -6.12 -35.36 -7.82
CA GLY A 362 -5.48 -36.65 -7.53
C GLY A 362 -5.81 -37.24 -6.16
N HIS A 363 -6.99 -36.96 -5.61
CA HIS A 363 -7.49 -37.59 -4.37
C HIS A 363 -8.91 -38.12 -4.53
N HIS A 364 -9.23 -39.17 -3.77
CA HIS A 364 -10.48 -39.94 -3.87
C HIS A 364 -11.68 -39.24 -3.22
N GLU A 365 -12.82 -39.26 -3.91
CA GLU A 365 -14.13 -39.36 -3.25
C GLU A 365 -14.73 -40.74 -3.53
N GLU A 366 -15.08 -41.49 -2.49
CA GLU A 366 -15.88 -42.71 -2.61
C GLU A 366 -17.38 -42.38 -2.54
N THR A 367 -18.00 -42.08 -3.67
CA THR A 367 -19.47 -42.14 -3.79
C THR A 367 -19.86 -43.34 -4.63
N LYS A 368 -20.37 -44.39 -3.95
CA LYS A 368 -21.17 -45.41 -4.62
C LYS A 368 -22.45 -44.76 -5.12
N ASP A 369 -22.69 -44.82 -6.42
CA ASP A 369 -24.05 -45.09 -6.88
C ASP A 369 -24.01 -46.06 -8.06
N SER A 370 -24.92 -47.03 -8.06
CA SER A 370 -24.93 -48.15 -8.99
C SER A 370 -26.28 -48.27 -9.67
N ASP A 371 -26.27 -48.76 -10.90
CA ASP A 371 -27.45 -49.08 -11.71
C ASP A 371 -28.33 -47.90 -12.14
N LYS A 372 -27.97 -47.34 -13.30
CA LYS A 372 -28.84 -47.60 -14.47
C LYS A 372 -28.11 -47.75 -15.79
N SER A 373 -28.05 -49.02 -16.20
CA SER A 373 -28.19 -49.54 -17.56
C SER A 373 -28.38 -48.52 -18.69
N SER A 374 -27.52 -48.67 -19.69
CA SER A 374 -27.73 -48.37 -21.11
C SER A 374 -29.19 -48.20 -21.59
N LEU A 375 -29.41 -47.21 -22.45
CA LEU A 375 -30.05 -47.35 -23.77
C LEU A 375 -30.07 -46.02 -24.56
N LEU A 376 -29.17 -45.86 -25.54
CA LEU A 376 -29.47 -45.30 -26.88
C LEU A 376 -28.24 -45.36 -27.80
N GLN A 377 -28.04 -46.53 -28.38
CA GLN A 377 -27.15 -46.80 -29.50
C GLN A 377 -27.93 -46.59 -30.80
N GLN A 378 -27.44 -45.82 -31.79
CA GLN A 378 -27.52 -46.06 -33.25
C GLN A 378 -27.03 -44.86 -34.12
N VAL A 379 -26.85 -45.11 -35.43
CA VAL A 379 -26.57 -44.14 -36.53
C VAL A 379 -25.18 -43.46 -36.42
N LYS A 380 -24.05 -44.00 -36.95
CA LYS A 380 -23.61 -44.11 -38.37
C LYS A 380 -23.77 -42.81 -39.18
N LYS A 381 -22.70 -42.13 -39.64
CA LYS A 381 -21.63 -42.46 -40.62
C LYS A 381 -22.06 -42.06 -42.06
N GLU A 382 -21.05 -41.71 -42.89
CA GLU A 382 -21.08 -41.14 -44.27
C GLU A 382 -20.91 -39.60 -44.25
N GLU A 383 -20.06 -38.94 -45.04
CA GLU A 383 -19.02 -39.34 -46.05
C GLU A 383 -17.94 -38.20 -46.10
N GLU A 384 -16.61 -38.46 -46.19
CA GLU A 384 -15.72 -38.44 -47.40
C GLU A 384 -15.54 -37.06 -48.07
N GLU A 385 -14.39 -36.58 -48.60
CA GLU A 385 -12.97 -37.04 -48.75
C GLU A 385 -12.08 -35.75 -49.01
N ILE A 386 -10.74 -35.63 -49.16
CA ILE A 386 -9.48 -36.44 -49.12
C ILE A 386 -8.26 -35.46 -48.94
N LEU A 387 -7.01 -35.87 -49.28
CA LEU A 387 -5.78 -35.06 -49.55
C LEU A 387 -5.10 -34.37 -48.33
N GLU A 388 -4.37 -35.06 -47.44
CA GLU A 388 -3.11 -35.85 -47.59
C GLU A 388 -1.80 -35.07 -47.81
N GLN A 389 -0.89 -35.13 -46.81
CA GLN A 389 0.50 -35.66 -46.85
C GLN A 389 1.28 -35.17 -45.60
N GLY A 390 2.10 -35.97 -44.90
CA GLY A 390 2.41 -37.40 -45.04
C GLY A 390 3.24 -37.93 -43.84
N ASP A 391 3.30 -39.26 -43.73
CA ASP A 391 3.84 -40.03 -42.59
C ASP A 391 5.35 -39.85 -42.26
N PHE A 392 5.72 -40.08 -40.99
CA PHE A 392 6.71 -41.11 -40.63
C PHE A 392 6.65 -41.51 -39.14
N TYR A 393 7.16 -42.72 -38.82
CA TYR A 393 7.37 -43.31 -37.46
C TYR A 393 6.23 -44.02 -36.69
N SER A 394 5.02 -44.20 -37.24
CA SER A 394 3.97 -45.01 -36.57
C SER A 394 4.11 -46.55 -36.73
N LEU A 395 5.20 -47.04 -37.32
CA LEU A 395 5.25 -48.37 -37.97
C LEU A 395 6.40 -49.29 -37.48
N LEU A 396 6.70 -49.32 -36.17
CA LEU A 396 7.79 -50.17 -35.64
C LEU A 396 7.59 -50.72 -34.21
N SER A 397 6.36 -51.08 -33.83
CA SER A 397 6.11 -51.86 -32.60
C SER A 397 4.96 -52.88 -32.73
N LYS A 398 4.65 -53.33 -33.96
CA LYS A 398 3.57 -54.28 -34.26
C LYS A 398 4.03 -55.51 -35.09
N LEU A 399 5.33 -55.79 -35.08
CA LEU A 399 5.98 -56.95 -35.68
C LEU A 399 7.03 -57.49 -34.70
N LEU A 400 7.12 -58.82 -34.58
CA LEU A 400 7.88 -59.58 -33.57
C LEU A 400 7.32 -59.41 -32.12
N GLY A 401 6.75 -60.41 -31.45
CA GLY A 401 6.34 -61.76 -31.86
C GLY A 401 6.71 -62.84 -30.83
N GLU A 402 5.76 -63.72 -30.50
CA GLU A 402 5.91 -64.93 -29.63
C GLU A 402 6.18 -64.64 -28.13
N ARG A 403 5.80 -65.50 -27.16
CA ARG A 403 4.93 -66.70 -27.19
C ARG A 403 4.21 -66.91 -25.84
N GLU A 404 3.39 -67.96 -25.82
CA GLU A 404 2.51 -68.45 -24.75
C GLU A 404 3.21 -68.98 -23.47
N ASP A 405 2.38 -69.14 -22.43
CA ASP A 405 2.16 -70.42 -21.69
C ASP A 405 2.63 -70.63 -20.23
N VAL A 406 1.74 -71.35 -19.52
CA VAL A 406 1.96 -72.25 -18.37
C VAL A 406 2.32 -71.68 -16.96
N VAL A 407 1.99 -72.32 -15.82
CA VAL A 407 0.77 -72.99 -15.30
C VAL A 407 1.02 -73.54 -13.86
N HIS A 408 0.06 -73.35 -12.95
CA HIS A 408 -0.29 -74.23 -11.80
C HIS A 408 0.50 -74.31 -10.44
N VAL A 409 -0.33 -74.53 -9.39
CA VAL A 409 -0.25 -75.57 -8.31
C VAL A 409 0.24 -75.22 -6.86
N TYR A 410 -0.77 -75.06 -5.96
CA TYR A 410 -0.83 -75.42 -4.52
C TYR A 410 0.15 -74.73 -3.51
N LYS A 411 -0.04 -74.77 -2.16
CA LYS A 411 -0.79 -75.72 -1.29
C LYS A 411 -1.34 -75.10 0.02
N HIS A 412 -2.29 -75.81 0.65
CA HIS A 412 -2.92 -75.59 1.99
C HIS A 412 -1.96 -75.16 3.14
N ASN A 413 -2.38 -74.42 4.19
CA ASN A 413 -3.42 -74.69 5.22
C ASN A 413 -3.16 -75.98 6.06
N PRO A 414 -3.72 -76.20 7.28
CA PRO A 414 -4.68 -75.43 8.11
C PRO A 414 -3.94 -74.58 9.18
N THR A 415 -4.41 -74.16 10.37
CA THR A 415 -5.53 -74.50 11.32
C THR A 415 -5.59 -73.34 12.35
N GLU A 416 -6.62 -73.00 13.15
CA GLU A 416 -8.03 -73.39 13.43
C GLU A 416 -8.65 -72.20 14.29
N LYS A 417 -9.87 -72.12 14.87
CA LYS A 417 -11.10 -72.94 15.07
C LYS A 417 -12.28 -72.01 15.49
N ALA A 418 -13.53 -72.47 15.30
CA ALA A 418 -14.81 -72.09 15.96
C ALA A 418 -15.23 -70.58 15.95
N GLU A 419 -16.35 -70.18 15.31
CA GLU A 419 -17.78 -70.29 15.73
C GLU A 419 -18.14 -69.33 16.89
N SER A 420 -19.32 -68.67 16.94
CA SER A 420 -20.64 -68.90 16.29
C SER A 420 -21.39 -67.57 16.02
N ASP A 421 -22.39 -67.59 15.14
CA ASP A 421 -23.43 -66.54 15.01
C ASP A 421 -24.31 -66.42 16.27
N LEU A 422 -24.86 -65.21 16.55
CA LEU A 422 -26.27 -65.05 16.97
C LEU A 422 -26.84 -63.61 16.89
N VAL A 423 -28.03 -63.52 16.27
CA VAL A 423 -29.24 -62.69 16.52
C VAL A 423 -29.18 -61.45 17.47
N ALA A 424 -29.50 -60.30 16.87
CA ALA A 424 -30.43 -59.20 17.23
C ALA A 424 -30.89 -58.83 18.68
N GLU A 425 -31.31 -57.54 18.76
CA GLU A 425 -32.45 -56.96 19.51
C GLU A 425 -32.30 -56.33 20.93
N ILE A 426 -32.29 -54.98 20.92
CA ILE A 426 -33.08 -54.03 21.76
C ILE A 426 -33.10 -54.18 23.31
N ALA A 427 -32.37 -53.24 23.95
CA ALA A 427 -32.68 -52.58 25.24
C ALA A 427 -32.69 -53.48 26.53
N ASN A 428 -32.93 -53.01 27.77
CA ASN A 428 -33.31 -51.67 28.28
C ASN A 428 -32.91 -51.48 29.77
N VAL A 429 -32.79 -50.21 30.22
CA VAL A 429 -32.79 -49.67 31.62
C VAL A 429 -31.96 -50.35 32.76
N VAL A 430 -31.26 -49.54 33.58
CA VAL A 430 -31.33 -49.45 35.07
C VAL A 430 -30.02 -48.95 35.71
N GLN A 431 -30.10 -47.70 36.20
CA GLN A 431 -29.52 -47.11 37.43
C GLN A 431 -28.10 -47.48 37.94
N LYS A 432 -27.35 -46.42 38.31
CA LYS A 432 -26.62 -46.17 39.59
C LYS A 432 -25.87 -47.36 40.25
N LYS A 433 -24.66 -47.15 40.77
CA LYS A 433 -24.37 -46.10 41.77
C LYS A 433 -22.85 -45.96 42.04
N ASP A 434 -22.45 -44.75 42.45
CA ASP A 434 -21.27 -44.27 43.22
C ASP A 434 -20.07 -45.24 43.42
N LEU A 435 -18.81 -44.79 43.33
CA LEU A 435 -18.19 -44.01 44.42
C LEU A 435 -17.01 -43.12 43.99
N ALA A 436 -16.75 -42.09 44.80
CA ALA A 436 -15.73 -41.05 44.64
C ALA A 436 -14.26 -41.52 44.76
N ARG A 437 -13.33 -40.66 44.34
CA ARG A 437 -12.41 -39.90 45.22
C ARG A 437 -11.84 -38.69 44.43
N GLU A 438 -12.04 -37.44 44.87
CA GLU A 438 -11.19 -36.64 45.79
C GLU A 438 -9.96 -35.99 45.07
N ILE A 439 -9.48 -34.76 45.36
CA ILE A 439 -9.82 -33.81 46.44
C ILE A 439 -9.43 -32.33 46.10
N THR A 440 -10.35 -31.37 46.34
CA THR A 440 -10.16 -29.98 46.88
C THR A 440 -9.36 -28.89 46.13
N ASN A 441 -9.59 -27.57 46.31
CA ASN A 441 -10.63 -26.80 47.05
C ASN A 441 -10.78 -25.35 46.52
N HIS A 442 -11.99 -24.78 46.45
CA HIS A 442 -12.66 -23.82 47.39
C HIS A 442 -12.03 -22.41 47.51
N ASP A 443 -12.76 -21.33 47.82
CA ASP A 443 -14.20 -21.14 48.15
C ASP A 443 -14.90 -20.31 47.03
N GLU A 444 -16.22 -20.34 46.74
CA GLU A 444 -17.44 -20.15 47.57
C GLU A 444 -17.65 -18.71 48.12
N ARG A 445 -18.87 -18.15 48.26
CA ARG A 445 -20.22 -18.78 48.29
C ARG A 445 -21.37 -17.83 47.83
N ASP A 446 -22.55 -18.44 47.68
CA ASP A 446 -23.93 -17.89 47.67
C ASP A 446 -24.41 -17.08 46.44
N SER A 447 -25.49 -17.42 45.70
CA SER A 447 -26.78 -18.16 45.90
C SER A 447 -27.98 -17.25 46.33
N THR A 448 -29.25 -17.51 46.00
CA THR A 448 -29.95 -18.74 45.52
C THR A 448 -31.28 -18.41 44.76
N ASN A 449 -31.78 -19.33 43.91
CA ASN A 449 -33.22 -19.70 43.69
C ASN A 449 -34.22 -18.71 42.98
N LEU A 450 -35.33 -19.12 42.30
CA LEU A 450 -35.85 -20.44 41.84
C LEU A 450 -37.00 -20.35 40.78
N VAL A 451 -37.22 -21.46 40.03
CA VAL A 451 -38.46 -21.92 39.32
C VAL A 451 -39.00 -21.19 38.05
N ARG A 452 -38.77 -21.87 36.91
CA ARG A 452 -39.68 -22.24 35.79
C ARG A 452 -41.02 -21.51 35.55
N ASP A 453 -41.34 -21.33 34.26
CA ASP A 453 -42.35 -22.20 33.61
C ASP A 453 -41.96 -22.57 32.15
N ARG A 454 -42.74 -23.43 31.46
CA ARG A 454 -42.38 -24.00 30.13
C ARG A 454 -43.58 -24.19 29.18
N ILE A 455 -43.60 -23.48 28.04
CA ILE A 455 -44.46 -23.76 26.86
C ILE A 455 -43.63 -23.67 25.56
N GLN A 456 -44.09 -24.30 24.48
CA GLN A 456 -43.36 -24.48 23.20
C GLN A 456 -43.72 -23.44 22.12
N SER A 457 -42.71 -23.10 21.30
CA SER A 457 -42.75 -22.93 19.82
C SER A 457 -44.02 -22.39 19.14
N GLU A 458 -43.88 -21.25 18.46
CA GLU A 458 -43.98 -21.22 16.98
C GLU A 458 -43.27 -19.99 16.37
N HIS A 459 -43.33 -19.79 15.05
CA HIS A 459 -42.45 -18.89 14.28
C HIS A 459 -42.82 -17.40 14.34
N GLY A 460 -41.79 -16.54 14.26
CA GLY A 460 -41.88 -15.11 13.95
C GLY A 460 -40.48 -14.51 13.82
N GLU A 461 -40.16 -13.90 12.68
CA GLU A 461 -38.93 -13.13 12.49
C GLU A 461 -39.18 -11.68 12.91
N GLU A 462 -38.52 -11.21 13.97
CA GLU A 462 -38.48 -9.79 14.35
C GLU A 462 -37.10 -9.44 14.91
N SER A 463 -36.64 -8.23 14.61
CA SER A 463 -35.27 -7.78 14.85
C SER A 463 -35.04 -7.35 16.30
N TRP A 464 -34.02 -7.92 16.94
CA TRP A 464 -33.57 -7.49 18.27
C TRP A 464 -32.78 -6.18 18.22
N GLU A 465 -33.50 -5.06 18.14
CA GLU A 465 -32.99 -3.80 18.66
C GLU A 465 -32.73 -3.96 20.17
N LYS A 466 -31.64 -3.35 20.66
CA LYS A 466 -31.39 -3.29 22.11
C LYS A 466 -32.04 -2.04 22.67
N GLU A 467 -32.75 -2.19 23.78
CA GLU A 467 -33.23 -1.03 24.55
C GLU A 467 -32.03 -0.21 25.05
N HIS A 468 -31.80 0.95 24.44
CA HIS A 468 -30.88 1.95 24.97
C HIS A 468 -31.55 2.66 26.16
N THR A 469 -30.85 2.79 27.29
CA THR A 469 -31.29 3.65 28.39
C THR A 469 -31.22 5.11 27.94
N GLY A 470 -32.39 5.73 27.77
CA GLY A 470 -32.53 7.02 27.11
C GLY A 470 -31.97 8.21 27.89
N ASP A 471 -31.37 9.13 27.13
CA ASP A 471 -31.59 10.60 27.19
C ASP A 471 -30.65 11.34 26.22
N PHE A 472 -29.65 10.67 25.64
CA PHE A 472 -28.68 11.30 24.74
C PHE A 472 -28.37 10.43 23.50
N HIS A 473 -28.69 10.97 22.32
CA HIS A 473 -28.37 10.38 21.02
C HIS A 473 -28.10 11.48 19.97
N ILE A 474 -27.20 11.22 19.02
CA ILE A 474 -26.79 12.10 17.94
C ILE A 474 -27.08 11.48 16.56
N GLU A 475 -27.85 12.20 15.74
CA GLU A 475 -28.23 11.79 14.38
C GLU A 475 -27.70 12.74 13.28
N GLU A 476 -27.68 12.29 12.01
CA GLU A 476 -27.31 13.16 10.87
C GLU A 476 -28.30 14.34 10.77
N ALA A 477 -27.78 15.55 10.61
CA ALA A 477 -28.59 16.74 10.38
C ALA A 477 -29.12 16.76 8.93
N VAL A 478 -30.01 15.83 8.59
CA VAL A 478 -30.53 15.53 7.22
C VAL A 478 -31.12 16.75 6.49
N GLU A 479 -31.61 17.77 7.22
CA GLU A 479 -32.07 19.05 6.65
C GLU A 479 -30.98 20.10 6.40
N TRP A 480 -29.72 19.85 6.78
CA TRP A 480 -28.62 20.77 6.49
C TRP A 480 -28.38 20.81 4.96
N PRO A 481 -28.30 21.99 4.32
CA PRO A 481 -28.31 22.09 2.86
C PRO A 481 -27.05 21.55 2.17
N GLY A 482 -26.03 21.16 2.94
CA GLY A 482 -24.71 20.79 2.40
C GLY A 482 -23.95 21.98 1.84
N LEU A 483 -22.78 21.70 1.27
CA LEU A 483 -21.88 22.74 0.73
C LEU A 483 -22.04 22.86 -0.79
N ASP A 484 -22.48 24.03 -1.26
CA ASP A 484 -22.42 24.41 -2.70
C ASP A 484 -21.01 24.92 -3.06
N LEU A 485 -19.98 24.15 -2.64
CA LEU A 485 -18.56 24.43 -2.81
C LEU A 485 -17.82 23.13 -3.13
N LYS A 486 -16.98 23.15 -4.17
CA LYS A 486 -16.16 22.01 -4.55
C LYS A 486 -14.93 21.90 -3.64
N LEU A 487 -15.06 21.13 -2.55
CA LEU A 487 -13.96 20.92 -1.61
C LEU A 487 -12.87 19.98 -2.16
N GLY A 488 -11.69 20.10 -1.55
CA GLY A 488 -10.58 19.14 -1.71
C GLY A 488 -10.71 17.97 -0.74
N GLN A 489 -9.61 17.29 -0.44
CA GLN A 489 -9.53 16.47 0.78
C GLN A 489 -9.70 17.40 2.00
N VAL A 490 -10.72 17.18 2.83
CA VAL A 490 -10.98 17.97 4.05
C VAL A 490 -10.21 17.36 5.20
N SER A 491 -9.12 18.01 5.62
CA SER A 491 -8.14 17.43 6.55
C SER A 491 -8.25 17.93 7.99
N GLY A 492 -8.86 19.10 8.19
CA GLY A 492 -9.02 19.72 9.51
C GLY A 492 -10.27 20.59 9.61
N LEU A 493 -10.86 20.66 10.79
CA LEU A 493 -12.06 21.43 11.13
C LEU A 493 -11.87 22.17 12.46
N ALA A 494 -12.40 23.40 12.54
CA ALA A 494 -12.51 24.13 13.79
C ALA A 494 -13.84 24.88 13.90
N LEU A 495 -14.09 25.46 15.07
CA LEU A 495 -15.17 26.41 15.31
C LEU A 495 -14.56 27.75 15.75
N ASP A 496 -15.10 28.86 15.24
CA ASP A 496 -14.78 30.20 15.76
C ASP A 496 -15.61 30.55 17.01
N ALA A 497 -15.37 31.73 17.60
CA ALA A 497 -16.03 32.17 18.81
C ALA A 497 -17.56 32.35 18.63
N GLU A 498 -18.01 32.55 17.40
CA GLU A 498 -19.40 32.65 16.99
C GLU A 498 -20.01 31.28 16.60
N ASN A 499 -19.29 30.17 16.81
CA ASN A 499 -19.62 28.80 16.39
C ASN A 499 -19.80 28.62 14.87
N ASN A 500 -19.16 29.45 14.02
CA ASN A 500 -19.07 29.17 12.60
C ASN A 500 -18.11 28.01 12.32
N LEU A 501 -18.45 27.18 11.33
CA LEU A 501 -17.62 26.07 10.91
C LEU A 501 -16.46 26.60 10.07
N VAL A 502 -15.24 26.29 10.51
CA VAL A 502 -14.00 26.54 9.77
C VAL A 502 -13.53 25.23 9.16
N ILE A 503 -13.36 25.18 7.84
CA ILE A 503 -12.88 24.01 7.09
C ILE A 503 -11.48 24.29 6.56
N PHE A 504 -10.53 23.38 6.81
CA PHE A 504 -9.23 23.34 6.15
C PHE A 504 -9.19 22.18 5.14
N HIS A 505 -8.92 22.49 3.86
CA HIS A 505 -8.88 21.50 2.79
C HIS A 505 -7.72 21.70 1.81
N ARG A 506 -7.27 20.60 1.21
CA ARG A 506 -6.10 20.54 0.32
C ARG A 506 -6.33 21.11 -1.10
N GLY A 507 -7.41 21.88 -1.31
CA GLY A 507 -7.74 22.44 -2.63
C GLY A 507 -7.84 21.39 -3.74
N ASP A 508 -7.05 21.57 -4.80
CA ASP A 508 -6.84 20.62 -5.90
C ASP A 508 -5.66 19.66 -5.69
N HIS A 509 -4.83 19.88 -4.65
CA HIS A 509 -3.80 18.93 -4.24
C HIS A 509 -4.42 17.70 -3.56
N VAL A 510 -3.70 16.58 -3.63
CA VAL A 510 -4.08 15.30 -3.04
C VAL A 510 -2.84 14.72 -2.37
N TRP A 511 -2.95 14.35 -1.09
CA TRP A 511 -1.97 13.48 -0.47
C TRP A 511 -2.22 12.05 -0.96
N ASP A 512 -1.23 11.49 -1.62
CA ASP A 512 -1.15 10.10 -2.10
C ASP A 512 0.24 9.49 -1.81
N GLU A 513 0.44 8.22 -2.19
CA GLU A 513 1.71 7.49 -2.11
C GLU A 513 2.88 8.17 -2.87
N ASN A 514 2.60 9.21 -3.66
CA ASN A 514 3.58 9.92 -4.51
C ASN A 514 3.91 11.32 -3.99
N SER A 515 3.35 11.69 -2.83
CA SER A 515 3.50 13.03 -2.26
C SER A 515 4.87 13.22 -1.60
N PHE A 516 5.45 12.15 -1.06
CA PHE A 516 6.71 12.13 -0.32
C PHE A 516 7.59 10.96 -0.77
N ASP A 517 8.90 11.04 -0.50
CA ASP A 517 9.81 9.90 -0.63
C ASP A 517 10.06 9.19 0.72
N SER A 518 10.92 8.18 0.73
CA SER A 518 11.31 7.40 1.93
C SER A 518 12.09 8.21 2.98
N THR A 519 12.51 9.45 2.67
CA THR A 519 13.08 10.40 3.63
C THR A 519 12.06 11.44 4.08
N PHE A 520 10.77 11.22 3.77
CA PHE A 520 9.64 12.10 4.04
C PHE A 520 9.77 13.47 3.36
N VAL A 521 10.57 13.59 2.29
CA VAL A 521 10.77 14.85 1.58
C VAL A 521 9.65 15.01 0.54
N TYR A 522 8.91 16.12 0.59
CA TYR A 522 7.81 16.37 -0.36
C TYR A 522 8.31 16.46 -1.81
N GLN A 523 7.72 15.66 -2.70
CA GLN A 523 8.16 15.47 -4.08
C GLN A 523 7.49 16.43 -5.07
N GLN A 524 6.22 16.76 -4.87
CA GLN A 524 5.39 17.48 -5.85
C GLN A 524 5.61 19.01 -5.84
N ARG A 525 6.79 19.47 -5.39
CA ARG A 525 7.19 20.90 -5.27
C ARG A 525 6.96 21.72 -6.53
N GLY A 526 7.06 21.08 -7.70
CA GLY A 526 6.85 21.70 -9.02
C GLY A 526 5.42 22.16 -9.31
N LEU A 527 4.43 21.78 -8.50
CA LEU A 527 3.07 22.31 -8.59
C LEU A 527 2.98 23.77 -8.09
N GLY A 528 3.89 24.18 -7.20
CA GLY A 528 3.71 25.39 -6.38
C GLY A 528 2.73 25.18 -5.23
N PRO A 529 2.45 26.22 -4.41
CA PRO A 529 1.44 26.14 -3.36
C PRO A 529 0.02 26.21 -3.93
N ILE A 530 -0.95 25.68 -3.18
CA ILE A 530 -2.37 25.58 -3.55
C ILE A 530 -2.93 26.96 -3.89
N ASP A 531 -3.36 27.14 -5.15
CA ASP A 531 -3.74 28.44 -5.69
C ASP A 531 -5.20 28.84 -5.34
N GLN A 532 -5.84 28.09 -4.47
CA GLN A 532 -7.20 28.27 -3.94
C GLN A 532 -7.16 28.66 -2.47
N ASN A 533 -8.18 29.37 -1.96
CA ASN A 533 -8.33 29.52 -0.51
C ASN A 533 -8.56 28.15 0.11
N THR A 534 -7.70 27.75 1.06
CA THR A 534 -7.73 26.44 1.73
C THR A 534 -8.50 26.48 3.04
N ILE A 535 -8.69 27.66 3.64
CA ILE A 535 -9.46 27.89 4.87
C ILE A 535 -10.77 28.59 4.50
N LEU A 536 -11.90 27.96 4.82
CA LEU A 536 -13.25 28.43 4.52
C LEU A 536 -14.05 28.58 5.82
N VAL A 537 -14.69 29.74 6.05
CA VAL A 537 -15.55 29.97 7.23
C VAL A 537 -17.00 30.04 6.80
N LEU A 538 -17.85 29.24 7.44
CA LEU A 538 -19.19 28.88 6.98
C LEU A 538 -20.20 28.96 8.11
N ASN A 539 -21.35 29.58 7.86
CA ASN A 539 -22.42 29.61 8.85
C ASN A 539 -23.01 28.20 9.06
N PRO A 540 -23.09 27.69 10.30
CA PRO A 540 -23.37 26.28 10.58
C PRO A 540 -24.84 25.93 10.31
N ASN A 541 -25.74 26.91 10.18
CA ASN A 541 -27.18 26.69 10.06
C ASN A 541 -27.70 26.64 8.63
N ASN A 542 -26.99 27.27 7.69
CA ASN A 542 -27.36 27.35 6.27
C ASN A 542 -26.20 27.05 5.29
N ALA A 543 -25.01 26.68 5.79
CA ALA A 543 -23.80 26.36 5.02
C ALA A 543 -23.31 27.47 4.07
N LYS A 544 -23.76 28.72 4.27
CA LYS A 544 -23.31 29.85 3.47
C LYS A 544 -21.88 30.25 3.86
N LEU A 545 -21.00 30.40 2.86
CA LEU A 545 -19.66 30.96 3.04
C LEU A 545 -19.76 32.41 3.56
N LEU A 546 -19.00 32.70 4.61
CA LEU A 546 -18.86 34.01 5.22
C LEU A 546 -17.60 34.70 4.69
N HIS A 547 -16.45 34.05 4.85
CA HIS A 547 -15.15 34.49 4.32
C HIS A 547 -14.24 33.27 4.05
N SER A 548 -13.09 33.51 3.41
CA SER A 548 -12.10 32.47 3.12
C SER A 548 -10.70 33.06 2.91
N LEU A 549 -9.68 32.28 3.24
CA LEU A 549 -8.26 32.68 3.22
C LEU A 549 -7.34 31.47 2.95
N GLY A 550 -6.01 31.68 3.04
CA GLY A 550 -5.00 30.62 2.88
C GLY A 550 -4.47 30.41 1.45
N LYS A 551 -4.99 31.13 0.45
CA LYS A 551 -4.52 31.03 -0.95
C LYS A 551 -3.01 31.22 -1.08
N SER A 552 -2.39 30.29 -1.81
CA SER A 552 -0.98 30.27 -2.19
C SER A 552 0.02 30.22 -1.00
N LEU A 553 -0.44 29.82 0.20
CA LEU A 553 0.41 29.62 1.39
C LEU A 553 0.82 28.15 1.63
N PHE A 554 -0.02 27.20 1.24
CA PHE A 554 0.07 25.79 1.65
C PHE A 554 0.36 24.83 0.50
N TYR A 555 0.97 23.69 0.78
CA TYR A 555 1.22 22.60 -0.17
C TYR A 555 0.41 21.34 0.16
N LEU A 556 0.35 20.94 1.43
CA LEU A 556 -0.52 19.87 1.93
C LEU A 556 -1.02 20.21 3.34
N PRO A 557 -2.14 20.96 3.44
CA PRO A 557 -2.93 21.13 4.65
C PRO A 557 -3.15 19.83 5.42
N HIS A 558 -3.04 19.88 6.75
CA HIS A 558 -3.45 18.81 7.64
C HIS A 558 -4.39 19.31 8.74
N GLY A 559 -3.92 19.47 9.98
CA GLY A 559 -4.72 19.89 11.14
C GLY A 559 -5.03 21.38 11.17
N LEU A 560 -6.10 21.73 11.89
CA LEU A 560 -6.61 23.09 12.09
C LEU A 560 -7.16 23.23 13.50
N SER A 561 -6.75 24.27 14.22
CA SER A 561 -7.43 24.74 15.43
C SER A 561 -7.49 26.28 15.46
N MET A 562 -8.10 26.84 16.51
CA MET A 562 -8.17 28.28 16.73
C MET A 562 -7.79 28.63 18.17
N ASP A 563 -7.07 29.74 18.37
CA ASP A 563 -6.87 30.28 19.71
C ASP A 563 -7.96 31.28 20.11
N LYS A 564 -8.09 31.52 21.42
CA LYS A 564 -9.09 32.40 22.04
C LYS A 564 -9.15 33.86 21.52
N ASN A 565 -8.19 34.26 20.68
CA ASN A 565 -8.14 35.60 20.07
C ASN A 565 -8.52 35.56 18.57
N GLY A 566 -9.09 34.45 18.08
CA GLY A 566 -9.54 34.30 16.70
C GLY A 566 -8.44 34.02 15.67
N ASN A 567 -7.24 33.63 16.11
CA ASN A 567 -6.17 33.24 15.18
C ASN A 567 -6.32 31.77 14.79
N TYR A 568 -6.16 31.46 13.51
CA TYR A 568 -6.08 30.10 13.01
C TYR A 568 -4.68 29.53 13.28
N TRP A 569 -4.62 28.30 13.76
CA TRP A 569 -3.40 27.52 13.89
C TRP A 569 -3.51 26.29 13.00
N VAL A 570 -2.54 26.07 12.13
CA VAL A 570 -2.61 25.04 11.08
C VAL A 570 -1.28 24.36 10.86
N THR A 571 -1.33 23.08 10.51
CA THR A 571 -0.15 22.29 10.13
C THR A 571 -0.12 22.06 8.61
N ASP A 572 1.08 22.08 8.03
CA ASP A 572 1.31 21.65 6.65
C ASP A 572 2.44 20.61 6.63
N VAL A 573 2.08 19.40 6.19
CA VAL A 573 2.97 18.24 6.21
C VAL A 573 4.00 18.25 5.10
N ALA A 574 3.73 18.94 3.98
CA ALA A 574 4.67 19.08 2.86
C ALA A 574 5.74 20.14 3.17
N LEU A 575 5.34 21.21 3.87
CA LEU A 575 6.24 22.24 4.36
C LEU A 575 6.97 21.81 5.64
N HIS A 576 6.50 20.80 6.38
CA HIS A 576 7.03 20.40 7.69
C HIS A 576 6.94 21.54 8.72
N GLN A 577 5.83 22.28 8.69
CA GLN A 577 5.68 23.53 9.41
C GLN A 577 4.30 23.68 10.08
N VAL A 578 4.26 24.50 11.13
CA VAL A 578 3.06 24.92 11.83
C VAL A 578 2.98 26.44 11.78
N PHE A 579 1.80 26.97 11.42
CA PHE A 579 1.58 28.39 11.19
C PHE A 579 0.51 28.95 12.12
N LYS A 580 0.73 30.17 12.60
CA LYS A 580 -0.32 31.03 13.17
C LYS A 580 -0.74 32.06 12.13
N LEU A 581 -2.02 32.09 11.73
CA LEU A 581 -2.59 33.14 10.89
C LEU A 581 -3.53 34.03 11.71
N GLY A 582 -3.39 35.35 11.57
CA GLY A 582 -4.42 36.28 12.06
C GLY A 582 -5.63 36.30 11.11
N PRO A 583 -6.84 36.63 11.59
CA PRO A 583 -8.08 36.51 10.80
C PRO A 583 -8.06 37.31 9.48
N ASP A 584 -7.47 38.52 9.49
CA ASP A 584 -7.29 39.37 8.30
C ASP A 584 -5.88 39.28 7.68
N SER A 585 -5.00 38.43 8.20
CA SER A 585 -3.59 38.41 7.79
C SER A 585 -3.36 37.58 6.53
N LYS A 586 -2.61 38.14 5.58
CA LYS A 586 -2.13 37.41 4.40
C LYS A 586 -0.85 36.61 4.66
N GLU A 587 -0.08 37.01 5.67
CA GLU A 587 1.19 36.41 6.05
C GLU A 587 1.06 35.74 7.44
N PRO A 588 1.83 34.68 7.72
CA PRO A 588 1.88 34.10 9.07
C PRO A 588 2.38 35.10 10.13
N LEU A 589 1.71 35.10 11.29
CA LEU A 589 2.13 35.81 12.49
C LEU A 589 3.27 35.09 13.23
N LEU A 590 3.31 33.76 13.08
CA LEU A 590 4.36 32.87 13.58
C LEU A 590 4.45 31.66 12.64
N THR A 591 5.66 31.19 12.39
CA THR A 591 5.93 29.91 11.74
C THR A 591 6.91 29.12 12.59
N LEU A 592 6.60 27.86 12.84
CA LEU A 592 7.45 26.87 13.49
C LEU A 592 7.81 25.79 12.47
N GLY A 593 8.97 25.15 12.60
CA GLY A 593 9.49 24.22 11.59
C GLY A 593 10.24 24.92 10.46
N ILE A 594 10.89 24.16 9.58
CA ILE A 594 11.69 24.68 8.47
C ILE A 594 11.15 24.13 7.14
N ALA A 595 10.80 25.05 6.24
CA ALA A 595 10.09 24.75 5.00
C ALA A 595 10.77 23.66 4.16
N LEU A 596 9.97 22.65 3.79
CA LEU A 596 10.35 21.54 2.90
C LEU A 596 11.52 20.68 3.41
N GLN A 597 11.78 20.68 4.73
CA GLN A 597 12.88 19.97 5.39
C GLN A 597 12.39 19.15 6.61
N PRO A 598 12.18 17.83 6.47
CA PRO A 598 11.85 16.96 7.61
C PRO A 598 13.00 16.89 8.63
N GLY A 599 12.65 16.73 9.90
CA GLY A 599 13.62 16.46 10.97
C GLY A 599 12.99 16.17 12.32
N SER A 600 13.82 15.78 13.29
CA SER A 600 13.42 15.33 14.63
C SER A 600 14.07 16.13 15.77
N ASP A 601 14.69 17.27 15.46
CA ASP A 601 15.29 18.18 16.46
C ASP A 601 14.26 19.19 17.02
N LYS A 602 14.73 20.24 17.71
CA LYS A 602 13.86 21.25 18.36
C LYS A 602 13.30 22.31 17.41
N ASN A 603 13.80 22.38 16.18
CA ASN A 603 13.50 23.42 15.18
C ASN A 603 12.83 22.85 13.92
N HIS A 604 12.93 21.55 13.69
CA HIS A 604 12.29 20.81 12.60
C HIS A 604 11.15 19.93 13.12
N PHE A 605 10.16 19.71 12.25
CA PHE A 605 9.13 18.68 12.40
C PHE A 605 9.28 17.63 11.29
N CYS A 606 8.63 16.48 11.43
CA CYS A 606 8.50 15.47 10.39
C CYS A 606 7.01 15.18 10.17
N GLN A 607 6.41 15.93 9.24
CA GLN A 607 4.99 15.87 8.90
C GLN A 607 4.10 16.08 10.15
N PRO A 608 4.08 17.30 10.73
CA PRO A 608 3.31 17.60 11.92
C PRO A 608 1.81 17.42 11.63
N THR A 609 1.13 16.68 12.48
CA THR A 609 -0.26 16.28 12.29
C THR A 609 -1.20 17.38 12.75
N ASP A 610 -1.10 17.82 14.00
CA ASP A 610 -2.08 18.74 14.60
C ASP A 610 -1.42 19.72 15.59
N VAL A 611 -2.15 20.79 15.92
CA VAL A 611 -1.72 21.87 16.80
C VAL A 611 -2.87 22.33 17.69
N ALA A 612 -2.62 22.41 18.99
CA ALA A 612 -3.59 22.91 19.98
C ALA A 612 -2.94 23.99 20.86
N VAL A 613 -3.71 25.02 21.25
CA VAL A 613 -3.20 26.16 22.02
C VAL A 613 -4.02 26.34 23.30
N ASP A 614 -3.37 26.22 24.46
CA ASP A 614 -4.05 26.37 25.76
C ASP A 614 -4.63 27.78 25.91
N PRO A 615 -5.96 27.93 26.08
CA PRO A 615 -6.58 29.25 26.23
C PRO A 615 -6.14 29.97 27.51
N ASN A 616 -5.58 29.29 28.52
CA ASN A 616 -5.13 29.93 29.75
C ASN A 616 -3.75 30.59 29.56
N THR A 617 -2.71 29.80 29.32
CA THR A 617 -1.31 30.25 29.21
C THR A 617 -0.92 30.73 27.82
N GLY A 618 -1.64 30.33 26.76
CA GLY A 618 -1.24 30.51 25.37
C GLY A 618 -0.13 29.56 24.90
N SER A 619 0.22 28.53 25.69
CA SER A 619 1.21 27.53 25.32
C SER A 619 0.70 26.70 24.14
N ILE A 620 1.58 26.42 23.19
CA ILE A 620 1.31 25.74 21.92
C ILE A 620 1.77 24.29 22.05
N TYR A 621 0.93 23.35 21.68
CA TYR A 621 1.25 21.91 21.64
C TYR A 621 1.12 21.44 20.19
N VAL A 622 2.14 20.76 19.68
CA VAL A 622 2.17 20.21 18.31
C VAL A 622 2.38 18.71 18.40
N SER A 623 1.55 17.94 17.71
CA SER A 623 1.80 16.52 17.47
C SER A 623 2.63 16.35 16.21
N ASP A 624 3.80 15.74 16.37
CA ASP A 624 4.80 15.57 15.32
C ASP A 624 4.91 14.06 15.06
N GLY A 625 4.15 13.60 14.06
CA GLY A 625 3.47 12.30 14.20
C GLY A 625 3.57 11.29 13.05
N TYR A 626 3.65 11.70 11.77
CA TYR A 626 3.73 10.69 10.70
C TYR A 626 5.11 10.04 10.58
N CYS A 627 6.18 10.78 10.86
CA CYS A 627 7.56 10.29 10.84
C CYS A 627 8.38 10.67 12.08
N ASN A 628 7.70 11.15 13.11
CA ASN A 628 8.18 11.25 14.49
C ASN A 628 7.08 10.64 15.40
N SER A 629 7.32 10.47 16.70
CA SER A 629 6.30 9.98 17.65
C SER A 629 6.33 10.78 18.95
N ARG A 630 6.17 12.11 18.82
CA ARG A 630 6.30 13.05 19.94
C ARG A 630 5.25 14.16 19.93
N ILE A 631 4.94 14.66 21.11
CA ILE A 631 4.29 15.95 21.34
C ILE A 631 5.36 16.95 21.75
N ILE A 632 5.33 18.16 21.17
CA ILE A 632 6.27 19.25 21.48
C ILE A 632 5.48 20.44 22.00
N GLN A 633 5.93 21.01 23.13
CA GLN A 633 5.39 22.24 23.70
C GLN A 633 6.29 23.43 23.34
N PHE A 634 5.66 24.49 22.85
CA PHE A 634 6.27 25.80 22.66
C PHE A 634 5.56 26.85 23.52
N SER A 635 6.31 27.86 23.95
CA SER A 635 5.76 29.07 24.57
C SER A 635 4.89 29.87 23.60
N PRO A 636 4.05 30.82 24.07
CA PRO A 636 3.21 31.66 23.19
C PRO A 636 3.98 32.44 22.10
N ASN A 637 5.30 32.61 22.28
CA ASN A 637 6.21 33.29 21.35
C ASN A 637 6.97 32.32 20.42
N GLY A 638 6.61 31.04 20.39
CA GLY A 638 7.25 30.03 19.52
C GLY A 638 8.59 29.47 19.99
N LEU A 639 9.06 29.81 21.20
CA LEU A 639 10.28 29.20 21.76
C LEU A 639 9.95 27.81 22.31
N TYR A 640 10.74 26.80 21.93
CA TYR A 640 10.68 25.42 22.45
C TYR A 640 10.75 25.42 23.98
N VAL A 641 9.89 24.62 24.64
CA VAL A 641 9.91 24.40 26.09
C VAL A 641 10.33 22.96 26.40
N MET A 642 9.53 21.98 25.98
CA MET A 642 9.78 20.56 26.20
C MET A 642 9.16 19.69 25.09
N GLN A 643 9.47 18.39 25.10
CA GLN A 643 8.80 17.38 24.28
C GLN A 643 8.66 16.09 25.09
N TRP A 644 7.67 15.28 24.76
CA TRP A 644 7.50 13.92 25.30
C TRP A 644 6.90 13.00 24.22
N GLY A 645 6.99 11.70 24.43
CA GLY A 645 6.64 10.70 23.43
C GLY A 645 7.86 9.94 22.92
N GLU A 646 7.70 8.63 22.78
CA GLU A 646 8.64 7.71 22.16
C GLU A 646 7.91 6.83 21.13
N GLU A 647 8.62 6.31 20.14
CA GLU A 647 8.05 5.37 19.17
C GLU A 647 7.59 4.06 19.83
N THR A 648 6.54 3.45 19.30
CA THR A 648 5.99 2.18 19.78
C THR A 648 6.91 1.01 19.41
N SER A 649 7.85 0.73 20.29
CA SER A 649 8.75 -0.43 20.23
C SER A 649 8.00 -1.76 20.04
N LEU A 650 8.51 -2.63 19.16
CA LEU A 650 8.02 -4.00 18.89
C LEU A 650 7.48 -4.71 20.13
N GLY A 651 6.15 -4.85 20.21
CA GLY A 651 5.44 -5.44 21.35
C GLY A 651 4.14 -4.71 21.67
N ARG A 652 3.70 -4.76 22.93
CA ARG A 652 2.53 -4.00 23.39
C ARG A 652 2.92 -2.56 23.71
N ALA A 653 2.29 -1.61 23.01
CA ALA A 653 2.45 -0.18 23.25
C ALA A 653 2.25 0.19 24.72
N LYS A 654 3.16 0.98 25.27
CA LYS A 654 3.14 1.45 26.67
C LYS A 654 2.45 2.82 26.78
N PRO A 655 2.04 3.23 27.99
CA PRO A 655 1.73 4.63 28.28
C PRO A 655 2.90 5.54 27.89
N GLY A 656 2.61 6.66 27.21
CA GLY A 656 3.62 7.64 26.77
C GLY A 656 4.42 7.25 25.53
N GLN A 657 4.28 6.03 25.00
CA GLN A 657 4.68 5.74 23.61
C GLN A 657 3.55 6.15 22.65
N PHE A 658 3.89 6.47 21.41
CA PHE A 658 2.92 6.74 20.33
C PHE A 658 3.25 5.96 19.06
N HIS A 659 2.28 5.85 18.16
CA HIS A 659 2.45 5.44 16.77
C HIS A 659 1.42 6.23 15.94
N ILE A 660 1.92 7.31 15.33
CA ILE A 660 1.13 8.40 14.72
C ILE A 660 0.19 9.09 15.74
N PRO A 661 0.73 9.95 16.64
CA PRO A 661 -0.09 10.92 17.36
C PRO A 661 -0.70 11.90 16.33
N HIS A 662 -2.02 11.84 16.14
CA HIS A 662 -2.68 12.39 14.94
C HIS A 662 -3.57 13.62 15.20
N SER A 663 -4.13 13.76 16.40
CA SER A 663 -5.07 14.84 16.75
C SER A 663 -5.02 15.17 18.25
N LEU A 664 -5.26 16.43 18.60
CA LEU A 664 -5.05 17.01 19.93
C LEU A 664 -6.31 17.68 20.51
N ALA A 665 -7.00 16.99 21.42
CA ALA A 665 -8.03 17.60 22.25
C ALA A 665 -7.42 18.26 23.50
N LEU A 666 -7.67 19.56 23.68
CA LEU A 666 -7.39 20.28 24.93
C LEU A 666 -8.56 20.16 25.90
N ILE A 667 -8.24 19.99 27.18
CA ILE A 667 -9.20 19.93 28.29
C ILE A 667 -8.78 20.93 29.36
N PRO A 668 -9.20 22.21 29.22
CA PRO A 668 -8.79 23.28 30.13
C PRO A 668 -9.20 23.03 31.58
N ASP A 669 -10.43 22.53 31.80
CA ASP A 669 -11.03 22.32 33.13
C ASP A 669 -10.22 21.39 34.04
N PHE A 670 -9.48 20.45 33.43
CA PHE A 670 -8.66 19.45 34.10
C PHE A 670 -7.15 19.65 33.86
N SER A 671 -6.76 20.70 33.14
CA SER A 671 -5.39 20.97 32.65
C SER A 671 -4.73 19.78 31.92
N GLN A 672 -5.47 19.15 31.00
CA GLN A 672 -5.00 17.99 30.23
C GLN A 672 -4.94 18.24 28.71
N LEU A 673 -4.06 17.50 28.05
CA LEU A 673 -4.04 17.28 26.60
C LEU A 673 -4.34 15.81 26.34
N CYS A 674 -5.42 15.49 25.64
CA CYS A 674 -5.70 14.14 25.14
C CYS A 674 -5.30 14.03 23.67
N VAL A 675 -4.55 12.98 23.34
CA VAL A 675 -3.97 12.72 22.02
C VAL A 675 -4.63 11.49 21.42
N ALA A 676 -5.13 11.59 20.19
CA ALA A 676 -5.47 10.41 19.39
C ALA A 676 -4.18 9.76 18.88
N ASP A 677 -3.90 8.55 19.36
CA ASP A 677 -2.70 7.76 19.05
C ASP A 677 -3.10 6.70 18.00
N ARG A 678 -3.06 7.11 16.72
CA ARG A 678 -3.89 6.55 15.64
C ARG A 678 -3.71 5.06 15.48
N GLU A 679 -2.51 4.61 15.14
CA GLU A 679 -2.20 3.19 14.85
C GLU A 679 -2.27 2.30 16.11
N ASN A 680 -2.22 2.91 17.29
CA ASN A 680 -2.41 2.22 18.56
C ASN A 680 -3.88 2.13 18.96
N SER A 681 -4.82 2.72 18.21
CA SER A 681 -6.27 2.68 18.48
C SER A 681 -6.62 3.03 19.93
N ARG A 682 -6.19 4.23 20.37
CA ARG A 682 -6.44 4.73 21.74
C ARG A 682 -6.36 6.26 21.83
N ILE A 683 -6.92 6.80 22.90
CA ILE A 683 -6.70 8.17 23.35
C ILE A 683 -5.78 8.12 24.57
N GLN A 684 -4.69 8.88 24.59
CA GLN A 684 -3.83 9.04 25.77
C GLN A 684 -3.88 10.48 26.28
N CYS A 685 -4.08 10.67 27.57
CA CYS A 685 -4.22 12.01 28.17
C CYS A 685 -3.05 12.33 29.11
N PHE A 686 -2.52 13.55 29.00
CA PHE A 686 -1.29 14.02 29.65
C PHE A 686 -1.51 15.35 30.37
N ARG A 687 -0.71 15.65 31.40
CA ARG A 687 -0.72 16.95 32.10
C ARG A 687 -0.04 18.04 31.25
N LEU A 688 -0.72 19.16 31.02
CA LEU A 688 -0.22 20.27 30.20
C LEU A 688 1.13 20.85 30.69
N GLU A 689 1.33 20.91 32.00
CA GLU A 689 2.50 21.52 32.62
C GLU A 689 3.77 20.65 32.57
N THR A 690 3.64 19.32 32.49
CA THR A 690 4.75 18.36 32.70
C THR A 690 4.91 17.31 31.61
N GLY A 691 3.91 17.12 30.75
CA GLY A 691 3.88 16.00 29.77
C GLY A 691 3.68 14.63 30.42
N GLU A 692 3.38 14.55 31.72
CA GLU A 692 3.17 13.29 32.43
C GLU A 692 1.87 12.60 31.98
N PHE A 693 1.95 11.29 31.72
CA PHE A 693 0.78 10.47 31.41
C PHE A 693 -0.19 10.39 32.60
N ILE A 694 -1.48 10.61 32.32
CA ILE A 694 -2.57 10.52 33.30
C ILE A 694 -3.37 9.24 33.10
N ARG A 695 -3.80 8.95 31.86
CA ARG A 695 -4.70 7.83 31.55
C ARG A 695 -4.75 7.49 30.05
N GLU A 696 -5.24 6.29 29.76
CA GLU A 696 -5.57 5.80 28.42
C GLU A 696 -7.09 5.52 28.35
N ILE A 697 -7.71 5.83 27.21
CA ILE A 697 -9.05 5.35 26.82
C ILE A 697 -8.87 4.46 25.60
N LYS A 698 -9.31 3.20 25.68
CA LYS A 698 -9.20 2.22 24.60
C LYS A 698 -10.40 1.29 24.56
N HIS A 699 -11.06 1.22 23.40
CA HIS A 699 -12.22 0.36 23.15
C HIS A 699 -11.96 -0.56 21.96
N LYS A 700 -12.55 -1.77 21.98
CA LYS A 700 -12.50 -2.69 20.81
C LYS A 700 -13.17 -2.06 19.59
N SER A 701 -14.27 -1.33 19.80
CA SER A 701 -15.07 -0.71 18.75
C SER A 701 -14.36 0.42 17.98
N PHE A 702 -13.23 0.94 18.48
CA PHE A 702 -12.37 1.84 17.70
C PHE A 702 -11.73 1.12 16.49
N GLY A 703 -11.67 -0.22 16.47
CA GLY A 703 -10.92 -0.95 15.44
C GLY A 703 -9.41 -0.74 15.63
N ARG A 704 -8.69 -0.40 14.56
CA ARG A 704 -7.22 -0.27 14.57
C ARG A 704 -6.69 1.16 14.43
N GLU A 705 -7.50 2.07 13.93
CA GLU A 705 -7.08 3.45 13.65
C GLU A 705 -8.06 4.43 14.32
N LEU A 706 -7.56 5.35 15.13
CA LEU A 706 -8.35 6.44 15.71
C LEU A 706 -7.81 7.78 15.21
N PHE A 707 -8.50 8.41 14.26
CA PHE A 707 -7.99 9.59 13.54
C PHE A 707 -8.04 10.85 14.39
N ALA A 708 -9.20 11.17 14.97
CA ALA A 708 -9.41 12.46 15.60
C ALA A 708 -10.22 12.39 16.89
N VAL A 709 -9.99 13.39 17.76
CA VAL A 709 -10.64 13.54 19.06
C VAL A 709 -10.98 15.01 19.33
N SER A 710 -12.20 15.26 19.81
CA SER A 710 -12.68 16.58 20.21
C SER A 710 -13.24 16.53 21.64
N TYR A 711 -13.09 17.62 22.40
CA TYR A 711 -13.62 17.75 23.76
C TYR A 711 -14.62 18.90 23.85
N VAL A 712 -15.72 18.66 24.54
CA VAL A 712 -16.59 19.70 25.12
C VAL A 712 -16.82 19.36 26.59
N PRO A 713 -17.22 20.29 27.47
CA PRO A 713 -17.35 20.03 28.91
C PRO A 713 -18.08 18.73 29.26
N GLY A 714 -17.31 17.74 29.76
CA GLY A 714 -17.79 16.41 30.16
C GLY A 714 -17.87 15.32 29.08
N LEU A 715 -17.72 15.64 27.78
CA LEU A 715 -17.83 14.68 26.67
C LEU A 715 -16.60 14.68 25.76
N LEU A 716 -16.24 13.49 25.25
CA LEU A 716 -15.28 13.32 24.16
C LEU A 716 -16.01 12.81 22.92
N PHE A 717 -15.69 13.38 21.76
CA PHE A 717 -16.06 12.87 20.45
C PHE A 717 -14.83 12.30 19.79
N ALA A 718 -14.96 11.18 19.06
CA ALA A 718 -13.87 10.63 18.27
C ALA A 718 -14.36 9.96 16.99
N VAL A 719 -13.50 9.79 16.00
CA VAL A 719 -13.78 9.03 14.76
C VAL A 719 -12.67 8.03 14.45
N ASN A 720 -13.05 6.81 14.02
CA ASN A 720 -12.12 5.75 13.65
C ASN A 720 -11.87 5.66 12.13
N GLY A 721 -10.80 4.96 11.77
CA GLY A 721 -10.44 4.66 10.38
C GLY A 721 -11.19 3.49 9.77
N MET A 722 -10.97 3.28 8.47
CA MET A 722 -11.48 2.11 7.76
C MET A 722 -10.87 0.81 8.32
N PRO A 723 -11.67 -0.25 8.57
CA PRO A 723 -11.12 -1.55 8.96
C PRO A 723 -10.32 -2.19 7.82
N TYR A 724 -9.32 -3.00 8.18
CA TYR A 724 -8.60 -3.81 7.18
C TYR A 724 -9.51 -4.94 6.65
N PRO A 725 -9.27 -5.46 5.42
CA PRO A 725 -10.03 -6.60 4.89
C PRO A 725 -10.01 -7.79 5.86
N GLY A 726 -11.21 -8.22 6.30
CA GLY A 726 -11.40 -9.28 7.30
C GLY A 726 -11.76 -8.79 8.70
N GLU A 727 -11.68 -7.49 9.00
CA GLU A 727 -12.08 -6.92 10.29
C GLU A 727 -13.53 -6.40 10.28
N SER A 728 -14.24 -6.55 11.40
CA SER A 728 -15.70 -6.36 11.51
C SER A 728 -16.14 -5.06 12.18
N GLU A 729 -15.22 -4.24 12.70
CA GLU A 729 -15.58 -3.00 13.41
C GLU A 729 -15.96 -1.91 12.39
N PRO A 730 -17.17 -1.31 12.47
CA PRO A 730 -17.62 -0.33 11.49
C PRO A 730 -16.99 1.04 11.69
N VAL A 731 -16.91 1.81 10.61
CA VAL A 731 -16.47 3.21 10.63
C VAL A 731 -17.59 4.11 11.12
N GLN A 732 -17.36 4.78 12.24
CA GLN A 732 -18.37 5.54 12.98
C GLN A 732 -17.74 6.64 13.85
N GLY A 733 -18.56 7.61 14.23
CA GLY A 733 -18.25 8.52 15.31
C GLY A 733 -18.68 7.93 16.65
N PHE A 734 -17.92 8.21 17.70
CA PHE A 734 -18.20 7.82 19.07
C PHE A 734 -18.44 9.06 19.91
N VAL A 735 -19.41 9.02 20.81
CA VAL A 735 -19.52 9.96 21.93
C VAL A 735 -19.22 9.21 23.23
N MET A 736 -18.32 9.75 24.03
CA MET A 736 -17.83 9.13 25.26
C MET A 736 -17.96 10.08 26.44
N ASN A 737 -18.20 9.52 27.63
CA ASN A 737 -18.07 10.27 28.87
C ASN A 737 -16.59 10.60 29.11
N PHE A 738 -16.22 11.88 29.29
CA PHE A 738 -14.82 12.22 29.54
C PHE A 738 -14.28 11.53 30.80
N SER A 739 -15.05 11.49 31.88
CA SER A 739 -14.61 11.03 33.20
C SER A 739 -14.44 9.51 33.30
N THR A 740 -15.41 8.73 32.81
CA THR A 740 -15.31 7.26 32.82
C THR A 740 -14.59 6.69 31.60
N GLY A 741 -14.60 7.42 30.48
CA GLY A 741 -14.08 6.94 29.19
C GLY A 741 -15.03 5.99 28.46
N GLU A 742 -16.23 5.71 28.98
CA GLU A 742 -17.20 4.81 28.37
C GLU A 742 -17.88 5.45 27.16
N ILE A 743 -18.18 4.65 26.13
CA ILE A 743 -18.98 5.06 24.98
C ILE A 743 -20.44 5.18 25.42
N ILE A 744 -21.04 6.35 25.23
CA ILE A 744 -22.44 6.65 25.51
C ILE A 744 -23.28 6.38 24.26
N ASP A 745 -22.79 6.82 23.09
CA ASP A 745 -23.53 6.83 21.83
C ASP A 745 -22.58 6.68 20.62
N THR A 746 -23.11 6.27 19.48
CA THR A 746 -22.38 6.06 18.22
C THR A 746 -23.17 6.57 17.02
N PHE A 747 -22.53 7.41 16.19
CA PHE A 747 -23.19 8.09 15.07
C PHE A 747 -22.53 7.78 13.72
N THR A 748 -23.35 7.61 12.68
CA THR A 748 -22.93 7.43 11.29
C THR A 748 -23.84 8.26 10.38
N PRO A 749 -23.40 8.69 9.18
CA PRO A 749 -24.29 9.36 8.24
C PRO A 749 -25.31 8.35 7.67
N LEU A 750 -26.55 8.79 7.52
CA LEU A 750 -27.68 7.97 7.10
C LEU A 750 -27.75 7.84 5.57
N ARG A 751 -27.33 8.89 4.86
CA ARG A 751 -27.41 8.96 3.37
C ARG A 751 -26.22 8.33 2.63
N LYS A 752 -25.06 8.27 3.27
CA LYS A 752 -23.83 7.64 2.78
C LYS A 752 -23.02 7.14 3.97
N ARG A 753 -22.06 6.25 3.73
CA ARG A 753 -21.06 5.87 4.74
C ARG A 753 -19.93 6.91 4.77
N PHE A 754 -19.20 6.97 5.88
CA PHE A 754 -17.87 7.57 5.89
C PHE A 754 -16.95 6.81 4.92
N GLU A 755 -16.03 7.51 4.25
CA GLU A 755 -15.05 6.94 3.32
C GLU A 755 -13.62 7.01 3.90
N MET A 756 -13.27 8.12 4.56
CA MET A 756 -12.15 8.22 5.52
C MET A 756 -12.36 9.47 6.40
N PRO A 757 -13.04 9.33 7.55
CA PRO A 757 -13.28 10.44 8.46
C PRO A 757 -11.98 10.76 9.19
N HIS A 758 -11.50 11.98 9.00
CA HIS A 758 -10.12 12.37 9.26
C HIS A 758 -10.00 13.38 10.39
N ASP A 759 -11.04 14.19 10.59
CA ASP A 759 -11.13 15.14 11.71
C ASP A 759 -12.57 15.29 12.23
N VAL A 760 -12.71 15.67 13.50
CA VAL A 760 -14.00 15.88 14.17
C VAL A 760 -13.93 17.09 15.10
N VAL A 761 -14.92 17.98 15.02
CA VAL A 761 -15.09 19.10 15.94
C VAL A 761 -16.51 19.15 16.48
N ALA A 762 -16.65 19.42 17.78
CA ALA A 762 -17.93 19.56 18.46
C ALA A 762 -18.06 20.93 19.14
N SER A 763 -19.30 21.41 19.22
CA SER A 763 -19.69 22.63 19.93
C SER A 763 -20.33 22.28 21.27
N GLU A 764 -20.31 23.23 22.22
CA GLU A 764 -20.97 23.09 23.53
C GLU A 764 -22.47 22.76 23.40
N ASP A 765 -23.12 23.23 22.32
CA ASP A 765 -24.53 22.96 22.01
C ASP A 765 -24.79 21.58 21.34
N LYS A 766 -23.81 20.67 21.49
CA LYS A 766 -23.77 19.28 21.02
C LYS A 766 -23.99 19.12 19.51
N THR A 767 -23.65 20.13 18.71
CA THR A 767 -23.50 19.96 17.25
C THR A 767 -22.12 19.41 16.95
N VAL A 768 -22.05 18.36 16.12
CA VAL A 768 -20.78 17.71 15.73
C VAL A 768 -20.60 17.83 14.22
N PHE A 769 -19.37 18.10 13.78
CA PHE A 769 -18.97 18.10 12.38
C PHE A 769 -17.80 17.12 12.17
N VAL A 770 -17.86 16.32 11.10
CA VAL A 770 -16.80 15.37 10.74
C VAL A 770 -16.30 15.65 9.33
N GLY A 771 -14.99 15.86 9.17
CA GLY A 771 -14.32 16.07 7.89
C GLY A 771 -13.89 14.75 7.28
N ASP A 772 -14.21 14.52 6.02
CA ASP A 772 -13.88 13.29 5.30
C ASP A 772 -12.98 13.60 4.09
N VAL A 773 -11.76 13.05 4.09
CA VAL A 773 -10.76 13.30 3.04
C VAL A 773 -11.03 12.52 1.75
N HIS A 774 -11.74 11.40 1.81
CA HIS A 774 -12.04 10.58 0.64
C HIS A 774 -13.38 11.00 0.00
N ALA A 775 -14.43 11.14 0.80
CA ALA A 775 -15.73 11.65 0.36
C ALA A 775 -15.68 13.15 -0.02
N ARG A 776 -14.61 13.86 0.38
CA ARG A 776 -14.38 15.31 0.16
C ARG A 776 -15.54 16.17 0.68
N ALA A 777 -16.00 15.80 1.87
CA ALA A 777 -17.24 16.29 2.45
C ALA A 777 -17.04 16.71 3.91
N VAL A 778 -17.99 17.48 4.43
CA VAL A 778 -18.21 17.61 5.87
C VAL A 778 -19.59 17.09 6.20
N TRP A 779 -19.64 16.18 7.17
CA TRP A 779 -20.86 15.65 7.74
C TRP A 779 -21.27 16.52 8.93
N LYS A 780 -22.57 16.70 9.14
CA LYS A 780 -23.11 17.43 10.30
C LYS A 780 -24.06 16.53 11.06
N PHE A 781 -23.91 16.51 12.38
CA PHE A 781 -24.76 15.77 13.31
C PHE A 781 -25.25 16.68 14.45
N ALA A 782 -26.34 16.31 15.12
CA ALA A 782 -26.90 17.04 16.25
C ALA A 782 -27.64 16.13 17.24
N SER A 783 -27.74 16.57 18.50
CA SER A 783 -28.61 15.93 19.51
C SER A 783 -30.09 15.98 19.09
N THR A 784 -30.81 14.88 19.28
CA THR A 784 -32.26 14.73 18.96
C THR A 784 -33.12 15.83 19.60
N GLU A 785 -32.84 16.18 20.87
CA GLU A 785 -33.45 17.28 21.65
C GLU A 785 -33.59 18.58 20.80
N LYS A 786 -32.55 18.88 20.03
CA LYS A 786 -32.41 20.10 19.24
C LYS A 786 -33.18 20.03 17.93
N MET A 787 -33.37 18.84 17.36
CA MET A 787 -34.12 18.62 16.13
C MET A 787 -35.63 18.66 16.38
N GLU A 788 -36.11 18.24 17.56
CA GLU A 788 -37.49 18.48 17.98
C GLU A 788 -37.79 19.99 18.10
N HIS A 789 -36.98 20.74 18.87
CA HIS A 789 -37.17 22.19 19.02
C HIS A 789 -37.12 22.96 17.68
N ARG A 790 -36.29 22.52 16.73
CA ARG A 790 -36.23 23.12 15.39
C ARG A 790 -37.48 22.77 14.57
N SER A 791 -38.01 21.55 14.70
CA SER A 791 -39.25 21.11 14.05
C SER A 791 -40.48 21.86 14.59
N VAL A 792 -40.57 22.06 15.91
CA VAL A 792 -41.65 22.85 16.53
C VAL A 792 -41.61 24.32 16.09
N LYS A 793 -40.42 24.95 16.03
CA LYS A 793 -40.28 26.32 15.47
C LYS A 793 -40.64 26.39 13.97
N LYS A 794 -40.47 25.29 13.22
CA LYS A 794 -40.88 25.17 11.80
C LYS A 794 -42.38 24.92 11.63
N ALA A 795 -43.06 24.39 12.65
CA ALA A 795 -44.51 24.15 12.69
C ALA A 795 -45.37 25.40 13.02
N GLY A 796 -44.74 26.56 13.24
CA GLY A 796 -45.45 27.85 13.32
C GLY A 796 -46.11 28.17 14.66
N ILE A 797 -45.69 27.53 15.76
CA ILE A 797 -46.15 27.86 17.11
C ILE A 797 -45.16 28.82 17.77
N GLU A 798 -45.48 30.11 17.83
CA GLU A 798 -44.76 31.08 18.65
C GLU A 798 -45.07 30.87 20.14
N VAL A 799 -44.22 30.12 20.83
CA VAL A 799 -44.21 30.09 22.30
C VAL A 799 -43.36 31.28 22.80
N GLN A 800 -43.95 32.15 23.62
CA GLN A 800 -43.21 33.25 24.25
C GLN A 800 -42.24 32.71 25.30
N GLU A 801 -40.94 32.98 25.14
CA GLU A 801 -39.92 32.66 26.14
C GLU A 801 -40.16 33.52 27.39
N ILE A 802 -40.66 32.88 28.46
CA ILE A 802 -40.77 33.50 29.78
C ILE A 802 -39.35 33.62 30.34
N LYS A 803 -38.77 34.83 30.26
CA LYS A 803 -37.55 35.15 30.99
C LYS A 803 -37.89 35.28 32.47
N GLU A 804 -37.47 34.31 33.27
CA GLU A 804 -37.32 34.53 34.71
C GLU A 804 -36.25 35.61 34.93
N SER A 805 -36.57 36.58 35.77
CA SER A 805 -35.75 37.77 36.01
C SER A 805 -35.50 37.95 37.50
N GLU A 806 -34.26 37.73 37.94
CA GLU A 806 -33.83 38.22 39.24
C GLU A 806 -33.70 39.75 39.22
N THR A 807 -34.42 40.43 40.11
CA THR A 807 -34.54 41.90 40.11
C THR A 807 -33.85 42.54 41.31
N ILE A 808 -32.81 43.36 41.08
CA ILE A 808 -32.29 44.30 42.08
C ILE A 808 -32.11 45.72 41.49
N VAL A 809 -33.11 46.57 41.78
CA VAL A 809 -33.01 47.98 42.25
C VAL A 809 -32.25 49.04 41.41
N GLU A 810 -33.05 49.95 40.83
CA GLU A 810 -32.86 51.41 40.58
C GLU A 810 -31.68 51.98 39.74
N GLY A 811 -31.88 53.02 38.90
CA GLY A 811 -33.16 53.63 38.50
C GLY A 811 -33.09 54.98 37.73
N ARG A 812 -34.23 55.30 37.07
CA ARG A 812 -34.72 56.62 36.59
C ARG A 812 -33.87 57.48 35.63
N LEU A 813 -34.39 57.70 34.41
CA LEU A 813 -35.09 58.94 33.96
C LEU A 813 -35.55 58.77 32.48
N LYS A 814 -36.86 58.61 32.21
CA LYS A 814 -37.83 59.66 31.78
C LYS A 814 -37.67 60.21 30.33
N ASN A 815 -38.49 59.73 29.37
CA ASN A 815 -39.73 60.41 28.90
C ASN A 815 -40.29 59.83 27.56
N ASN A 816 -41.62 59.79 27.46
CA ASN A 816 -42.45 59.62 26.24
C ASN A 816 -43.04 61.02 25.83
N PRO A 817 -43.92 61.22 24.80
CA PRO A 817 -44.59 60.27 23.87
C PRO A 817 -44.65 60.70 22.36
N GLU A 818 -45.40 59.93 21.55
CA GLU A 818 -46.23 60.36 20.38
C GLU A 818 -45.55 60.83 19.05
N SER A 819 -46.15 60.69 17.85
CA SER A 819 -47.46 60.12 17.42
C SER A 819 -47.54 59.74 15.91
N THR A 820 -48.61 59.02 15.54
CA THR A 820 -49.30 58.95 14.22
C THR A 820 -48.66 58.28 12.96
N ASP A 821 -49.15 57.06 12.73
CA ASP A 821 -49.67 56.43 11.48
C ASP A 821 -50.57 57.41 10.63
N PRO A 822 -51.09 57.13 9.39
CA PRO A 822 -51.34 55.82 8.74
C PRO A 822 -51.30 55.70 7.18
N VAL A 823 -51.79 54.55 6.66
CA VAL A 823 -52.53 54.30 5.38
C VAL A 823 -51.83 53.53 4.23
N LYS A 824 -52.03 52.18 4.18
CA LYS A 824 -52.84 51.38 3.19
C LYS A 824 -52.74 51.75 1.68
N LYS A 825 -52.78 50.85 0.67
CA LYS A 825 -53.39 49.49 0.52
C LYS A 825 -53.17 48.90 -0.91
N GLN A 826 -53.27 47.55 -1.07
CA GLN A 826 -53.84 46.79 -2.23
C GLN A 826 -53.24 46.94 -3.68
N GLU A 827 -53.32 45.97 -4.61
CA GLU A 827 -53.48 44.48 -4.59
C GLU A 827 -53.33 43.86 -6.01
N LYS A 828 -53.07 42.54 -6.10
CA LYS A 828 -53.49 41.59 -7.19
C LYS A 828 -52.93 41.77 -8.64
N GLN A 829 -52.91 40.75 -9.53
CA GLN A 829 -52.71 39.28 -9.43
C GLN A 829 -52.48 38.66 -10.85
N HIS A 830 -51.72 37.56 -10.93
CA HIS A 830 -51.75 36.46 -11.94
C HIS A 830 -52.02 36.71 -13.44
N LEU A 831 -51.13 36.17 -14.31
CA LEU A 831 -51.47 35.05 -15.21
C LEU A 831 -50.20 34.34 -15.77
N VAL A 832 -50.40 33.19 -16.44
CA VAL A 832 -49.38 32.22 -16.89
C VAL A 832 -49.60 31.91 -18.38
N GLN A 833 -48.54 31.78 -19.21
CA GLN A 833 -48.38 30.68 -20.20
C GLN A 833 -46.98 30.63 -20.87
N GLN A 834 -46.64 29.44 -21.38
CA GLN A 834 -45.38 28.85 -21.87
C GLN A 834 -44.71 29.46 -23.14
N HIS A 835 -43.54 28.87 -23.45
CA HIS A 835 -42.97 28.56 -24.79
C HIS A 835 -41.90 29.47 -25.47
N THR A 836 -40.64 29.08 -25.23
CA THR A 836 -39.55 28.81 -26.22
C THR A 836 -39.01 29.88 -27.20
N SER A 837 -37.67 30.07 -27.11
CA SER A 837 -36.65 30.06 -28.18
C SER A 837 -35.97 31.37 -28.66
N THR A 838 -34.63 31.28 -28.72
CA THR A 838 -33.64 31.95 -29.61
C THR A 838 -33.60 33.48 -29.74
N GLY A 839 -32.41 34.06 -29.48
CA GLY A 839 -32.13 35.48 -29.73
C GLY A 839 -30.68 35.97 -29.47
N VAL A 840 -29.66 35.12 -29.63
CA VAL A 840 -28.25 35.55 -29.43
C VAL A 840 -27.78 36.39 -30.62
N SER A 841 -27.27 37.60 -30.36
CA SER A 841 -26.92 38.58 -31.39
C SER A 841 -25.70 38.18 -32.22
N PHE A 842 -25.82 38.32 -33.55
CA PHE A 842 -24.80 37.97 -34.56
C PHE A 842 -23.43 38.64 -34.33
N VAL A 843 -23.39 39.77 -33.62
CA VAL A 843 -22.19 40.58 -33.37
C VAL A 843 -21.14 39.84 -32.52
N LEU A 844 -21.56 39.01 -31.56
CA LEU A 844 -20.65 38.28 -30.66
C LEU A 844 -19.91 37.12 -31.35
N ILE A 845 -20.57 36.44 -32.29
CA ILE A 845 -19.98 35.31 -33.02
C ILE A 845 -18.89 35.81 -33.99
N THR A 846 -19.13 36.95 -34.63
CA THR A 846 -18.16 37.56 -35.56
C THR A 846 -16.91 38.10 -34.87
N THR A 847 -16.99 38.63 -33.65
CA THR A 847 -15.80 39.09 -32.92
C THR A 847 -14.96 37.93 -32.38
N LEU A 848 -15.59 36.85 -31.90
CA LEU A 848 -14.89 35.66 -31.37
C LEU A 848 -14.08 34.90 -32.43
N LEU A 849 -14.50 34.91 -33.70
CA LEU A 849 -13.78 34.20 -34.78
C LEU A 849 -12.55 34.96 -35.34
N ILE A 850 -12.52 36.29 -35.23
CA ILE A 850 -11.42 37.10 -35.80
C ILE A 850 -10.13 36.99 -34.96
N ILE A 851 -10.26 36.91 -33.63
CA ILE A 851 -9.13 36.84 -32.68
C ILE A 851 -8.19 35.65 -32.96
N PRO A 852 -8.65 34.38 -33.01
CA PRO A 852 -7.76 33.24 -33.24
C PRO A 852 -7.10 33.26 -34.64
N VAL A 853 -7.79 33.80 -35.66
CA VAL A 853 -7.21 33.96 -37.01
C VAL A 853 -6.08 34.98 -37.01
N GLY A 854 -6.22 36.09 -36.28
CA GLY A 854 -5.14 37.07 -36.08
C GLY A 854 -3.91 36.48 -35.38
N VAL A 855 -4.12 35.66 -34.34
CA VAL A 855 -3.04 34.97 -33.62
C VAL A 855 -2.31 33.97 -34.53
N LEU A 856 -3.03 33.17 -35.33
CA LEU A 856 -2.44 32.25 -36.29
C LEU A 856 -1.59 32.96 -37.36
N LEU A 857 -2.05 34.11 -37.86
CA LEU A 857 -1.28 34.93 -38.80
C LEU A 857 -0.01 35.51 -38.17
N ALA A 858 -0.07 35.97 -36.91
CA ALA A 858 1.10 36.45 -36.18
C ALA A 858 2.15 35.34 -35.97
N ILE A 859 1.71 34.12 -35.61
CA ILE A 859 2.59 32.94 -35.46
C ILE A 859 3.23 32.56 -36.80
N LEU A 860 2.46 32.55 -37.89
CA LEU A 860 2.98 32.27 -39.24
C LEU A 860 4.02 33.31 -39.69
N LEU A 861 3.78 34.60 -39.41
CA LEU A 861 4.75 35.67 -39.70
C LEU A 861 6.03 35.52 -38.86
N PHE A 862 5.92 35.18 -37.57
CA PHE A 862 7.07 34.95 -36.70
C PHE A 862 7.91 33.73 -37.15
N ILE A 863 7.26 32.61 -37.50
CA ILE A 863 7.94 31.42 -38.05
C ILE A 863 8.62 31.74 -39.38
N ARG A 864 7.96 32.51 -40.26
CA ARG A 864 8.52 32.91 -41.56
C ARG A 864 9.72 33.84 -41.40
N TRP A 865 9.65 34.81 -40.49
CA TRP A 865 10.75 35.70 -40.12
C TRP A 865 11.95 34.91 -39.57
N ARG A 866 11.71 33.99 -38.62
CA ARG A 866 12.75 33.14 -38.02
C ARG A 866 13.38 32.16 -39.01
N LYS A 867 12.67 31.75 -40.07
CA LYS A 867 13.26 30.97 -41.18
C LYS A 867 14.11 31.82 -42.14
N THR A 868 13.82 33.11 -42.31
CA THR A 868 14.64 34.00 -43.16
C THR A 868 15.97 34.45 -42.54
N THR A 869 16.16 34.32 -41.22
CA THR A 869 17.39 34.72 -40.52
C THR A 869 18.40 33.59 -40.26
N VAL A 870 18.14 32.35 -40.72
CA VAL A 870 18.93 31.15 -40.35
C VAL A 870 19.65 30.49 -41.55
N CYS A 871 19.51 31.02 -42.76
CA CYS A 871 20.26 30.56 -43.94
C CYS A 871 21.04 31.71 -44.58
N GLY A 872 22.34 31.84 -44.25
CA GLY A 872 23.20 32.84 -44.87
C GLY A 872 24.63 32.89 -44.32
N GLY A 873 25.55 32.10 -44.91
CA GLY A 873 27.00 32.29 -44.78
C GLY A 873 27.75 31.17 -44.06
N ASP A 874 28.25 30.19 -44.83
CA ASP A 874 29.43 29.40 -44.44
C ASP A 874 30.71 30.23 -44.66
N GLY A 875 31.74 29.98 -43.85
CA GLY A 875 33.07 30.58 -44.01
C GLY A 875 34.05 30.15 -42.93
N GLU A 876 35.14 29.50 -43.32
CA GLU A 876 36.20 29.03 -42.40
C GLU A 876 36.99 30.21 -41.78
N HIS A 877 37.48 30.06 -40.55
CA HIS A 877 38.91 30.21 -40.21
C HIS A 877 39.24 29.84 -38.75
N LYS A 878 40.53 29.62 -38.47
CA LYS A 878 41.08 29.30 -37.13
C LYS A 878 41.38 30.55 -36.29
N LEU A 879 41.54 30.31 -34.97
CA LEU A 879 42.59 30.81 -34.04
C LEU A 879 42.11 31.53 -32.74
N HIS A 880 42.96 31.37 -31.73
CA HIS A 880 42.99 31.87 -30.34
C HIS A 880 42.37 33.24 -29.97
N SER A 881 41.66 33.22 -28.83
CA SER A 881 41.94 33.99 -27.60
C SER A 881 41.87 35.55 -27.53
N SER A 882 41.24 36.01 -26.44
CA SER A 882 41.49 37.26 -25.69
C SER A 882 40.98 38.62 -26.19
N SER A 883 40.02 39.17 -25.42
CA SER A 883 39.82 40.58 -24.97
C SER A 883 40.04 41.80 -25.90
N GLY A 884 39.09 42.78 -25.86
CA GLY A 884 39.29 44.09 -26.55
C GLY A 884 38.16 45.13 -26.47
N ILE A 885 38.08 45.86 -25.35
CA ILE A 885 37.27 47.05 -25.00
C ILE A 885 37.21 48.15 -26.11
N ILE A 886 36.09 48.93 -26.25
CA ILE A 886 35.98 50.44 -26.31
C ILE A 886 34.66 50.92 -27.01
N LEU A 887 34.07 52.13 -26.80
CA LEU A 887 33.67 52.92 -25.60
C LEU A 887 32.88 54.20 -26.04
N GLY A 888 31.82 54.62 -25.34
CA GLY A 888 31.15 55.94 -25.58
C GLY A 888 29.77 56.11 -24.91
N ARG A 889 29.58 56.57 -23.66
CA ARG A 889 29.73 57.94 -23.06
C ARG A 889 28.78 59.00 -23.65
N LEU A 890 28.16 59.94 -22.92
CA LEU A 890 28.28 60.52 -21.54
C LEU A 890 26.85 61.07 -21.12
N ARG A 891 26.44 61.57 -19.93
CA ARG A 891 26.97 61.94 -18.58
C ARG A 891 25.75 62.05 -17.61
N GLY A 892 25.79 61.97 -16.27
CA GLY A 892 26.86 61.62 -15.32
C GLY A 892 27.00 62.56 -14.10
N LYS A 893 26.11 62.47 -13.09
CA LYS A 893 26.27 62.93 -11.68
C LYS A 893 25.49 61.97 -10.75
N GLY A 894 25.98 61.47 -9.61
CA GLY A 894 27.30 61.59 -8.96
C GLY A 894 27.16 62.06 -7.50
N SER A 895 27.79 61.45 -6.48
CA SER A 895 28.72 60.29 -6.45
C SER A 895 28.83 59.74 -5.00
N GLY A 896 29.25 58.50 -4.72
CA GLY A 896 29.66 57.41 -5.63
C GLY A 896 31.05 56.84 -5.31
N GLY A 897 31.12 55.79 -4.48
CA GLY A 897 32.34 55.08 -4.01
C GLY A 897 32.11 54.49 -2.61
N LEU A 898 32.63 53.32 -2.21
CA LEU A 898 33.66 52.44 -2.80
C LEU A 898 33.21 50.96 -2.80
N ASN A 899 34.04 50.05 -3.31
CA ASN A 899 33.77 48.61 -3.36
C ASN A 899 35.06 47.78 -3.16
N LEU A 900 34.90 46.52 -2.72
CA LEU A 900 35.86 45.40 -2.70
C LEU A 900 37.19 45.52 -1.93
N GLY A 901 37.38 44.58 -0.99
CA GLY A 901 38.42 43.56 -1.17
C GLY A 901 39.63 43.58 -0.22
N ASN A 902 39.82 42.46 0.50
CA ASN A 902 40.99 42.04 1.28
C ASN A 902 41.50 42.98 2.39
N PHE A 903 41.76 42.44 3.58
CA PHE A 903 43.04 42.73 4.26
C PHE A 903 43.45 41.59 5.21
N PHE A 904 44.76 41.55 5.51
CA PHE A 904 45.48 40.50 6.22
C PHE A 904 45.11 40.34 7.70
N ALA A 905 45.41 39.17 8.26
CA ALA A 905 45.49 38.99 9.71
C ALA A 905 46.76 39.66 10.30
N SER A 906 46.68 40.23 11.51
CA SER A 906 47.60 39.93 12.62
C SER A 906 47.36 40.73 13.92
N HIS A 907 47.49 40.02 15.03
CA HIS A 907 47.98 40.39 16.38
C HIS A 907 47.54 41.65 17.18
N LYS A 908 46.99 41.34 18.37
CA LYS A 908 47.37 41.81 19.73
C LYS A 908 47.43 43.33 20.04
N SER A 909 46.71 43.74 21.10
CA SER A 909 47.34 44.04 22.42
C SER A 909 46.37 44.48 23.55
N TYR A 910 46.46 43.80 24.72
CA TYR A 910 46.30 44.30 26.12
C TYR A 910 45.01 45.06 26.59
N SER A 911 44.61 45.10 27.89
CA SER A 911 44.80 44.23 29.09
C SER A 911 44.07 44.82 30.33
N ARG A 912 43.91 44.03 31.43
CA ARG A 912 43.57 44.39 32.84
C ARG A 912 42.12 44.85 33.14
N LYS A 913 41.44 44.45 34.24
CA LYS A 913 41.67 43.56 35.41
C LYS A 913 40.34 42.79 35.71
N GLY A 914 40.24 41.69 36.47
CA GLY A 914 41.21 40.80 37.15
C GLY A 914 40.58 40.11 38.41
N PHE A 915 41.15 38.97 38.87
CA PHE A 915 40.71 38.12 40.03
C PHE A 915 39.39 37.35 39.83
N ASP A 916 39.17 36.08 40.23
CA ASP A 916 40.00 34.93 40.71
C ASP A 916 39.08 33.65 40.68
N ARG A 917 39.39 32.37 41.00
CA ARG A 917 40.57 31.68 41.56
C ARG A 917 40.60 30.14 41.27
N VAL A 918 41.75 29.62 40.82
CA VAL A 918 42.39 28.27 41.00
C VAL A 918 41.55 26.97 41.14
N SER A 919 41.78 26.02 40.21
CA SER A 919 42.32 24.62 40.41
C SER A 919 42.46 23.93 39.02
N THR A 920 43.64 23.84 38.38
CA THR A 920 44.71 22.79 38.50
C THR A 920 44.24 21.36 38.17
N GLU A 921 44.88 20.55 37.29
CA GLU A 921 46.04 20.68 36.37
C GLU A 921 45.93 19.56 35.29
N GLY A 922 46.38 19.73 34.04
CA GLY A 922 47.66 19.17 33.50
C GLY A 922 47.46 17.78 32.83
N SER A 923 47.72 17.49 31.54
CA SER A 923 48.71 18.00 30.55
C SER A 923 50.16 17.71 30.98
N ASP A 924 51.15 17.34 30.16
CA ASP A 924 51.46 17.55 28.71
C ASP A 924 52.00 16.22 28.07
N GLN A 925 52.26 15.98 26.76
CA GLN A 925 52.42 16.71 25.49
C GLN A 925 53.88 17.03 25.00
N GLU A 926 54.32 16.26 23.98
CA GLU A 926 55.28 16.57 22.87
C GLU A 926 56.82 16.55 23.03
N LYS A 927 57.47 16.31 21.85
CA LYS A 927 58.87 16.58 21.42
C LYS A 927 60.01 15.63 21.91
N ASP A 928 61.13 15.43 21.18
CA ASP A 928 61.66 16.03 19.93
C ASP A 928 62.28 14.96 18.97
N GLU A 929 62.94 15.36 17.86
CA GLU A 929 63.51 14.49 16.79
C GLU A 929 65.04 14.16 16.92
N ASP A 930 65.53 13.28 16.01
CA ASP A 930 66.90 13.04 15.51
C ASP A 930 67.94 12.05 16.16
N GLU A 931 68.65 11.37 15.24
CA GLU A 931 69.92 10.56 15.27
C GLU A 931 70.19 9.42 16.29
N GLY A 932 70.89 8.36 15.81
CA GLY A 932 71.69 7.43 16.66
C GLY A 932 71.66 5.93 16.26
N THR A 933 72.76 5.40 15.73
CA THR A 933 72.93 3.98 15.30
C THR A 933 73.40 3.02 16.40
N ASP A 934 73.36 1.70 16.06
CA ASP A 934 74.13 0.57 16.66
C ASP A 934 73.66 0.05 18.06
N SER A 935 73.72 -1.26 18.42
CA SER A 935 74.14 -2.50 17.72
C SER A 935 73.59 -3.78 18.41
N GLU A 936 73.45 -4.88 17.65
CA GLU A 936 73.66 -6.35 17.94
C GLU A 936 73.43 -6.91 19.39
N GLU A 937 72.60 -7.96 19.62
CA GLU A 937 72.89 -9.44 19.61
C GLU A 937 71.58 -10.21 20.02
N GLU A 938 71.35 -11.54 19.87
CA GLU A 938 71.78 -12.62 18.95
C GLU A 938 70.79 -13.85 19.03
N CYS A 939 70.75 -14.69 17.98
CA CYS A 939 70.28 -16.10 17.81
C CYS A 939 69.01 -16.77 18.44
N SER A 940 68.59 -17.86 17.76
CA SER A 940 67.54 -18.87 18.11
C SER A 940 68.20 -20.26 18.40
N PRO A 941 67.66 -21.52 18.25
CA PRO A 941 66.57 -22.06 17.40
C PRO A 941 65.73 -23.24 18.09
N PRO A 942 65.24 -24.39 17.49
CA PRO A 942 63.90 -24.96 17.84
C PRO A 942 63.79 -26.46 18.34
N PRO A 943 63.15 -27.48 17.65
CA PRO A 943 62.10 -28.39 18.22
C PRO A 943 62.52 -29.93 18.24
N PRO A 944 61.70 -31.03 18.21
CA PRO A 944 60.22 -31.24 18.14
C PRO A 944 59.47 -32.22 19.16
N PRO A 945 59.04 -33.51 18.92
CA PRO A 945 57.60 -33.89 19.13
C PRO A 945 57.18 -35.25 19.80
N ALA A 946 55.91 -35.33 20.27
CA ALA A 946 54.99 -36.50 20.36
C ALA A 946 55.36 -37.70 21.33
N PRO A 947 54.51 -38.76 21.56
CA PRO A 947 53.16 -39.08 21.05
C PRO A 947 52.08 -39.67 22.04
N SER A 948 50.83 -39.75 21.53
CA SER A 948 49.77 -40.79 21.69
C SER A 948 49.09 -41.22 23.02
N SER A 949 47.74 -41.30 22.92
CA SER A 949 46.78 -42.30 23.44
C SER A 949 46.43 -42.43 24.94
N SER A 950 45.17 -42.12 25.24
CA SER A 950 44.20 -42.99 25.95
C SER A 950 42.83 -42.84 25.27
#